data_AF-A0A0W0UZF4-F1
#
_entry.id   AF-A0A0W0UZF4-F1
#
_cell.length_a   1.000
_cell.length_b   1.000
_cell.length_c   1.000
_cell.angle_alpha   90.00
_cell.angle_beta   90.00
_cell.angle_gamma   90.00
#
_symmetry.space_group_name_H-M   'P 1'
#
loop_
_entity.id
_entity.type
_entity.pdbx_description
1 polymer ?
#
loop_
_entity_poly.entity_id
_entity_poly.type
_entity_poly.pdbx_seq_one_letter_code
_entity_poly.pdbx_strand_id
1 'polypeptide(L)'
;MPAYQIQTPVVIFTHKEYGERLLFQLGESNPRNKLGKNGVSFHNPFSALFYKTIKIQADLIDEQGKHQNRTFYINRNSLIKYLGKEANSSDSDTQLVSQLNATLYNSALNEPNPQDKQKQSAAGEHLRHAGEHNQRRINHWSNALSDFIKGSFLSWLYQKTIAGIKRIKLRFLFVGSEKNILEAGEILAKKRFHEAYKEIPAYKNHITRFNGVPVSESTLRHIPLTSKENYIKFQQHDSDTHRHGKYPTYAKTDTSTGTTGKPTAWVRSEKEIDTVKKSLQLAAKIQFGNRKLHYINAFALGPWATGLTTYELMRSTGGVFATGADKEKILDELIRLKKYETHQLELGVRQLKGVHEQDQQIIASFLNASLNTLLKNRDLNLQGALNAELTKLDAASARIIKANKSKIFALAQQLNQEKSQIVIAGYPPFLKDLSAYIKEKGHNLADFSAIGVVGGQAISEAMRDLLVKEGFNAIYSSYGASDLDINLGVEAEDEILIRKSIEKNPGLARELYGANKGLPMVFHYDPMNYHVECLNDDEKDSLVFTCTRDDRSSARIRYNLGDKGRVFAASDVQALLAKYGIFHKPRTNLPLLFVWGRDSTVVFNGANLAFTELERAITDTDTEGTILKKAFYTYQDLDSGVEKLEIWLELDEGVELAEHGEDYAQNLMARLAVLNQDFRYQLDSLEDGTALPVIRFFKRHMSPISEAGGHRKQVLVFQKENLPEGYQLPGEENCKAVRIPMSRELLDSATLNLQ
;
A
#
# COMPACT_ATOMS: atom_id res chain seq x y z
N MET A 1 -34.71 -19.70 28.90
CA MET A 1 -34.41 -19.61 27.45
C MET A 1 -33.52 -20.79 27.07
N PRO A 2 -33.91 -21.61 26.07
CA PRO A 2 -33.03 -22.63 25.52
C PRO A 2 -31.76 -21.97 24.98
N ALA A 3 -30.61 -22.64 25.16
CA ALA A 3 -29.35 -22.20 24.56
C ALA A 3 -29.20 -22.91 23.22
N TYR A 4 -29.12 -22.16 22.12
CA TYR A 4 -28.97 -22.72 20.79
C TYR A 4 -27.50 -22.86 20.41
N GLN A 5 -27.12 -24.00 19.84
CA GLN A 5 -25.75 -24.22 19.36
C GLN A 5 -25.54 -23.55 18.00
N ILE A 6 -24.45 -22.80 17.84
CA ILE A 6 -24.01 -22.26 16.55
C ILE A 6 -22.90 -23.14 15.97
N GLN A 7 -22.93 -23.37 14.66
CA GLN A 7 -22.00 -24.25 13.93
C GLN A 7 -20.68 -23.57 13.52
N THR A 8 -20.30 -22.48 14.18
CA THR A 8 -19.06 -21.77 13.91
C THR A 8 -18.48 -21.16 15.18
N PRO A 9 -17.14 -21.11 15.30
CA PRO A 9 -16.50 -20.30 16.31
C PRO A 9 -16.86 -18.82 16.16
N VAL A 10 -16.75 -18.08 17.25
CA VAL A 10 -17.03 -16.65 17.31
C VAL A 10 -15.83 -15.85 17.77
N VAL A 11 -15.76 -14.60 17.34
CA VAL A 11 -14.74 -13.64 17.75
C VAL A 11 -15.42 -12.40 18.30
N ILE A 12 -14.94 -11.89 19.44
CA ILE A 12 -15.40 -10.60 19.97
C ILE A 12 -14.56 -9.50 19.31
N PHE A 13 -15.17 -8.76 18.40
CA PHE A 13 -14.56 -7.59 17.79
C PHE A 13 -14.89 -6.34 18.61
N THR A 14 -13.86 -5.69 19.13
CA THR A 14 -13.99 -4.48 19.95
C THR A 14 -13.50 -3.27 19.18
N HIS A 15 -14.40 -2.31 18.94
CA HIS A 15 -14.05 -1.04 18.28
C HIS A 15 -14.41 0.16 19.16
N LYS A 16 -13.51 1.15 19.24
CA LYS A 16 -13.72 2.35 20.09
C LYS A 16 -15.00 3.12 19.74
N GLU A 17 -15.37 3.16 18.47
CA GLU A 17 -16.56 3.91 18.02
C GLU A 17 -17.84 3.08 18.06
N TYR A 18 -17.77 1.76 17.81
CA TYR A 18 -18.97 0.94 17.57
C TYR A 18 -19.28 -0.07 18.67
N GLY A 19 -18.45 -0.09 19.72
CA GLY A 19 -18.54 -1.03 20.83
C GLY A 19 -18.11 -2.45 20.44
N GLU A 20 -18.58 -3.40 21.24
CA GLU A 20 -18.33 -4.83 21.01
C GLU A 20 -19.35 -5.42 20.05
N ARG A 21 -18.85 -6.28 19.16
CA ARG A 21 -19.61 -7.04 18.16
C ARG A 21 -19.18 -8.49 18.21
N LEU A 22 -20.13 -9.40 18.03
CA LEU A 22 -19.86 -10.81 17.85
C LEU A 22 -19.76 -11.10 16.35
N LEU A 23 -18.57 -11.51 15.91
CA LEU A 23 -18.31 -11.97 14.55
C LEU A 23 -18.44 -13.50 14.50
N PHE A 24 -18.98 -14.00 13.40
CA PHE A 24 -19.06 -15.44 13.11
C PHE A 24 -17.88 -15.82 12.22
N GLN A 25 -17.03 -16.75 12.65
CA GLN A 25 -15.79 -17.07 11.91
C GLN A 25 -16.08 -17.59 10.50
N LEU A 26 -17.18 -18.33 10.30
CA LEU A 26 -17.61 -18.82 8.98
C LEU A 26 -18.73 -17.96 8.38
N GLY A 27 -18.99 -16.75 8.87
CA GLY A 27 -20.01 -15.84 8.33
C GLY A 27 -19.43 -14.56 7.73
N GLU A 28 -20.20 -13.83 6.95
CA GLU A 28 -19.79 -12.51 6.45
C GLU A 28 -19.49 -11.52 7.59
N SER A 29 -18.43 -10.73 7.46
CA SER A 29 -18.07 -9.77 8.51
C SER A 29 -19.05 -8.59 8.58
N ASN A 30 -19.54 -8.09 7.44
CA ASN A 30 -20.47 -6.96 7.34
C ASN A 30 -21.49 -7.14 6.19
N PRO A 31 -22.43 -8.11 6.28
CA PRO A 31 -23.43 -8.35 5.22
C PRO A 31 -24.40 -7.19 5.01
N ARG A 32 -24.37 -6.19 5.92
CA ARG A 32 -25.24 -5.03 5.92
C ARG A 32 -24.71 -3.88 5.07
N ASN A 33 -23.44 -3.97 4.64
CA ASN A 33 -22.72 -2.91 3.93
C ASN A 33 -22.93 -1.53 4.59
N LYS A 34 -22.75 -1.48 5.93
CA LYS A 34 -22.99 -0.27 6.76
C LYS A 34 -21.94 -0.11 7.85
N LEU A 35 -21.62 1.15 8.14
CA LEU A 35 -20.47 1.48 8.97
C LEU A 35 -20.68 1.02 10.39
N GLY A 36 -19.67 0.33 10.93
CA GLY A 36 -19.72 -0.19 12.29
C GLY A 36 -20.83 -1.21 12.54
N LYS A 37 -21.35 -1.82 11.47
CA LYS A 37 -22.35 -2.90 11.55
C LYS A 37 -21.75 -4.28 11.30
N ASN A 38 -20.45 -4.43 11.60
CA ASN A 38 -19.75 -5.71 11.56
C ASN A 38 -20.37 -6.68 12.59
N GLY A 39 -20.73 -7.88 12.15
CA GLY A 39 -21.37 -8.91 12.97
C GLY A 39 -22.66 -8.48 13.67
N VAL A 40 -22.90 -9.06 14.86
CA VAL A 40 -24.12 -8.82 15.65
C VAL A 40 -23.80 -8.20 17.02
N SER A 41 -24.70 -7.34 17.51
CA SER A 41 -24.63 -6.88 18.90
C SER A 41 -24.97 -8.03 19.86
N PHE A 42 -24.31 -8.06 21.02
CA PHE A 42 -24.61 -8.98 22.12
C PHE A 42 -24.60 -8.24 23.46
N HIS A 43 -25.13 -8.89 24.50
CA HIS A 43 -25.25 -8.31 25.84
C HIS A 43 -24.69 -9.27 26.89
N ASN A 44 -24.20 -8.72 27.99
CA ASN A 44 -23.92 -9.50 29.19
C ASN A 44 -25.23 -10.02 29.82
N PRO A 45 -25.19 -11.01 30.73
CA PRO A 45 -26.40 -11.62 31.28
C PRO A 45 -27.36 -10.63 31.96
N PHE A 46 -26.83 -9.58 32.59
CA PHE A 46 -27.63 -8.58 33.31
C PHE A 46 -28.33 -7.64 32.33
N SER A 47 -27.59 -7.10 31.36
CA SER A 47 -28.13 -6.22 30.32
C SER A 47 -29.13 -6.96 29.43
N ALA A 48 -28.96 -8.26 29.21
CA ALA A 48 -29.85 -9.09 28.39
C ALA A 48 -31.31 -9.09 28.90
N LEU A 49 -31.55 -8.83 30.19
CA LEU A 49 -32.90 -8.72 30.77
C LEU A 49 -33.70 -7.53 30.19
N PHE A 50 -33.02 -6.52 29.65
CA PHE A 50 -33.63 -5.30 29.11
C PHE A 50 -33.75 -5.30 27.58
N TYR A 51 -33.31 -6.37 26.90
CA TYR A 51 -33.33 -6.47 25.44
C TYR A 51 -33.91 -7.80 24.98
N LYS A 52 -34.54 -7.80 23.79
CA LYS A 52 -34.89 -9.06 23.12
C LYS A 52 -33.61 -9.75 22.64
N THR A 53 -33.20 -10.79 23.35
CA THR A 53 -31.96 -11.54 23.09
C THR A 53 -32.24 -13.02 22.82
N ILE A 54 -31.36 -13.63 22.03
CA ILE A 54 -31.32 -15.07 21.80
C ILE A 54 -30.10 -15.61 22.54
N LYS A 55 -30.31 -16.63 23.37
CA LYS A 55 -29.23 -17.30 24.10
C LYS A 55 -28.56 -18.33 23.20
N ILE A 56 -27.27 -18.19 22.94
CA ILE A 56 -26.49 -19.09 22.07
C ILE A 56 -25.29 -19.67 22.82
N GLN A 57 -24.81 -20.84 22.37
CA GLN A 57 -23.54 -21.46 22.77
C GLN A 57 -22.62 -21.54 21.55
N ALA A 58 -21.39 -21.06 21.71
CA ALA A 58 -20.38 -21.05 20.67
C ALA A 58 -18.97 -21.06 21.27
N ASP A 59 -18.00 -21.52 20.50
CA ASP A 59 -16.59 -21.49 20.88
C ASP A 59 -16.00 -20.11 20.59
N LEU A 60 -15.60 -19.38 21.62
CA LEU A 60 -14.90 -18.11 21.50
C LEU A 60 -13.43 -18.34 21.17
N ILE A 61 -12.95 -17.68 20.12
CA ILE A 61 -11.52 -17.57 19.82
C ILE A 61 -11.01 -16.27 20.45
N ASP A 62 -10.04 -16.37 21.36
CA ASP A 62 -9.38 -15.20 21.96
C ASP A 62 -8.20 -14.68 21.13
N GLU A 63 -7.57 -13.58 21.58
CA GLU A 63 -6.44 -12.96 20.87
C GLU A 63 -5.22 -13.88 20.73
N GLN A 64 -5.15 -14.97 21.51
CA GLN A 64 -4.09 -15.98 21.44
C GLN A 64 -4.47 -17.20 20.59
N GLY A 65 -5.67 -17.19 19.98
CA GLY A 65 -6.19 -18.30 19.20
C GLY A 65 -6.73 -19.46 20.04
N LYS A 66 -6.88 -19.28 21.36
CA LYS A 66 -7.41 -20.35 22.23
C LYS A 66 -8.94 -20.35 22.18
N HIS A 67 -9.49 -21.55 22.08
CA HIS A 67 -10.93 -21.79 22.03
C HIS A 67 -11.50 -21.96 23.44
N GLN A 68 -12.61 -21.28 23.72
CA GLN A 68 -13.34 -21.38 24.98
C GLN A 68 -14.84 -21.42 24.72
N ASN A 69 -15.50 -22.53 25.06
CA ASN A 69 -16.94 -22.61 24.93
C ASN A 69 -17.62 -21.63 25.88
N ARG A 70 -18.42 -20.71 25.34
CA ARG A 70 -19.10 -19.66 26.11
C ARG A 70 -20.53 -19.47 25.65
N THR A 71 -21.37 -19.00 26.58
CA THR A 71 -22.74 -18.61 26.30
C THR A 71 -22.82 -17.12 26.00
N PHE A 72 -23.53 -16.74 24.94
CA PHE A 72 -23.76 -15.35 24.56
C PHE A 72 -25.26 -15.04 24.48
N TYR A 73 -25.61 -13.76 24.72
CA TYR A 73 -26.97 -13.25 24.56
C TYR A 73 -26.98 -12.26 23.38
N ILE A 74 -27.17 -12.78 22.17
CA ILE A 74 -27.14 -11.97 20.94
C ILE A 74 -28.44 -11.16 20.80
N ASN A 75 -28.33 -9.92 20.36
CA ASN A 75 -29.49 -9.05 20.15
C ASN A 75 -30.30 -9.53 18.93
N ARG A 76 -31.57 -9.91 19.16
CA ARG A 76 -32.44 -10.49 18.13
C ARG A 76 -32.62 -9.58 16.91
N ASN A 77 -32.83 -8.28 17.14
CA ASN A 77 -33.00 -7.31 16.05
C ASN A 77 -31.70 -7.08 15.28
N SER A 78 -30.55 -7.23 15.93
CA SER A 78 -29.25 -7.17 15.26
C SER A 78 -29.03 -8.40 14.37
N LEU A 79 -29.43 -9.59 14.84
CA LEU A 79 -29.33 -10.82 14.05
C LEU A 79 -30.25 -10.77 12.82
N ILE A 80 -31.51 -10.35 12.97
CA ILE A 80 -32.43 -10.20 11.82
C ILE A 80 -31.83 -9.26 10.76
N LYS A 81 -31.26 -8.13 11.18
CA LYS A 81 -30.59 -7.19 10.26
C LYS A 81 -29.33 -7.76 9.62
N TYR A 82 -28.64 -8.68 10.30
CA TYR A 82 -27.46 -9.36 9.77
C TYR A 82 -27.87 -10.39 8.70
N LEU A 83 -28.95 -11.15 8.92
CA LEU A 83 -29.50 -12.12 7.98
C LEU A 83 -30.17 -11.47 6.75
N GLY A 84 -30.58 -10.21 6.87
CA GLY A 84 -31.09 -9.44 5.74
C GLY A 84 -32.42 -9.99 5.21
N LYS A 85 -32.48 -10.33 3.92
CA LYS A 85 -33.71 -10.82 3.27
C LYS A 85 -34.13 -12.21 3.74
N GLU A 86 -33.22 -12.97 4.33
CA GLU A 86 -33.46 -14.34 4.80
C GLU A 86 -34.27 -14.40 6.11
N ALA A 87 -34.48 -13.28 6.81
CA ALA A 87 -35.11 -13.25 8.13
C ALA A 87 -36.25 -12.24 8.26
N ASN A 88 -37.31 -12.63 8.96
CA ASN A 88 -38.44 -11.78 9.33
C ASN A 88 -38.48 -11.50 10.85
N SER A 89 -39.01 -10.34 11.21
CA SER A 89 -39.34 -9.99 12.59
C SER A 89 -40.25 -11.00 13.31
N SER A 90 -41.08 -11.75 12.58
CA SER A 90 -41.97 -12.79 13.07
C SER A 90 -41.32 -14.16 13.30
N ASP A 91 -40.10 -14.39 12.81
CA ASP A 91 -39.46 -15.72 12.86
C ASP A 91 -39.14 -16.14 14.30
N SER A 92 -39.36 -17.40 14.64
CA SER A 92 -38.98 -17.93 15.95
C SER A 92 -37.45 -17.89 16.14
N ASP A 93 -36.98 -17.89 17.38
CA ASP A 93 -35.54 -17.90 17.67
C ASP A 93 -34.83 -19.14 17.07
N THR A 94 -35.52 -20.28 17.01
CA THR A 94 -35.01 -21.50 16.37
C THR A 94 -34.86 -21.33 14.85
N GLN A 95 -35.83 -20.69 14.19
CA GLN A 95 -35.74 -20.37 12.76
C GLN A 95 -34.59 -19.41 12.47
N LEU A 96 -34.44 -18.35 13.27
CA LEU A 96 -33.35 -17.38 13.10
C LEU A 96 -31.96 -18.01 13.26
N VAL A 97 -31.78 -18.93 14.22
CA VAL A 97 -30.51 -19.66 14.38
C VAL A 97 -30.29 -20.65 13.24
N SER A 98 -31.33 -21.32 12.75
CA SER A 98 -31.24 -22.21 11.59
C SER A 98 -30.85 -21.45 10.31
N GLN A 99 -31.47 -20.28 10.07
CA GLN A 99 -31.12 -19.39 8.97
C GLN A 99 -29.67 -18.92 9.09
N LEU A 100 -29.23 -18.51 10.29
CA LEU A 100 -27.83 -18.15 10.54
C LEU A 100 -26.89 -19.28 10.13
N ASN A 101 -27.10 -20.50 10.63
CA ASN A 101 -26.27 -21.64 10.27
C ASN A 101 -26.26 -21.91 8.75
N ALA A 102 -27.39 -21.74 8.06
CA ALA A 102 -27.48 -21.89 6.61
C ALA A 102 -26.69 -20.83 5.81
N THR A 103 -26.54 -19.62 6.37
CA THR A 103 -25.72 -18.55 5.76
C THR A 103 -24.21 -18.78 5.92
N LEU A 104 -23.78 -19.63 6.85
CA LEU A 104 -22.36 -19.88 7.10
C LEU A 104 -21.68 -20.58 5.92
N TYR A 105 -20.36 -20.44 5.86
CA TYR A 105 -19.48 -21.25 5.04
C TYR A 105 -19.39 -22.65 5.65
N ASN A 106 -19.33 -23.66 4.80
CA ASN A 106 -19.27 -25.07 5.20
C ASN A 106 -17.85 -25.64 5.18
N SER A 107 -16.87 -24.83 4.80
CA SER A 107 -15.47 -25.21 4.65
C SER A 107 -14.53 -24.20 5.34
N ALA A 108 -13.26 -24.58 5.49
CA ALA A 108 -12.27 -23.72 6.12
C ALA A 108 -12.06 -22.42 5.32
N LEU A 109 -11.77 -21.32 6.01
CA LEU A 109 -11.67 -20.00 5.39
C LEU A 109 -10.65 -19.93 4.24
N ASN A 110 -9.47 -20.54 4.43
CA ASN A 110 -8.39 -20.52 3.45
C ASN A 110 -8.49 -21.66 2.41
N GLU A 111 -9.19 -22.74 2.73
CA GLU A 111 -9.39 -23.92 1.87
C GLU A 111 -10.88 -24.16 1.59
N PRO A 112 -11.56 -23.24 0.89
CA PRO A 112 -12.99 -23.34 0.67
C PRO A 112 -13.33 -24.31 -0.46
N ASN A 113 -14.50 -24.95 -0.34
CA ASN A 113 -15.12 -25.61 -1.48
C ASN A 113 -15.59 -24.56 -2.54
N PRO A 114 -15.95 -24.97 -3.77
CA PRO A 114 -16.34 -24.04 -4.83
C PRO A 114 -17.52 -23.13 -4.48
N GLN A 115 -18.50 -23.62 -3.71
CA GLN A 115 -19.66 -22.84 -3.30
C GLN A 115 -19.28 -21.74 -2.31
N ASP A 116 -18.47 -22.08 -1.31
CA ASP A 116 -17.98 -21.12 -0.32
C ASP A 116 -16.99 -20.13 -0.94
N LYS A 117 -16.24 -20.51 -1.98
CA LYS A 117 -15.40 -19.60 -2.77
C LYS A 117 -16.25 -18.49 -3.42
N GLN A 118 -17.43 -18.83 -3.94
CA GLN A 118 -18.37 -17.85 -4.50
C GLN A 118 -18.97 -16.97 -3.40
N LYS A 119 -19.40 -17.55 -2.27
CA LYS A 119 -19.93 -16.79 -1.12
C LYS A 119 -18.89 -15.79 -0.58
N GLN A 120 -17.64 -16.23 -0.38
CA GLN A 120 -16.54 -15.35 0.05
C GLN A 120 -16.32 -14.20 -0.93
N SER A 121 -16.33 -14.48 -2.23
CA SER A 121 -16.13 -13.45 -3.26
C SER A 121 -17.27 -12.42 -3.26
N ALA A 122 -18.52 -12.86 -3.04
CA ALA A 122 -19.67 -11.98 -2.93
C ALA A 122 -19.61 -11.10 -1.67
N ALA A 123 -19.15 -11.64 -0.54
CA ALA A 123 -19.01 -10.91 0.71
C ALA A 123 -18.12 -9.65 0.57
N GLY A 124 -17.06 -9.71 -0.25
CA GLY A 124 -16.17 -8.59 -0.49
C GLY A 124 -16.78 -7.43 -1.26
N GLU A 125 -17.90 -7.64 -1.95
CA GLU A 125 -18.66 -6.56 -2.58
C GLU A 125 -19.34 -5.68 -1.52
N HIS A 126 -19.69 -6.24 -0.36
CA HIS A 126 -20.29 -5.52 0.77
C HIS A 126 -19.28 -4.72 1.62
N LEU A 127 -17.98 -4.83 1.33
CA LEU A 127 -16.93 -4.17 2.10
C LEU A 127 -16.43 -2.86 1.47
N ARG A 128 -16.98 -2.42 0.32
CA ARG A 128 -16.66 -1.12 -0.35
C ARG A 128 -17.20 0.09 0.38
N HIS A 129 -17.24 -0.05 1.68
CA HIS A 129 -18.12 0.62 2.57
C HIS A 129 -17.74 2.11 2.73
N ALA A 130 -16.51 2.51 2.41
CA ALA A 130 -16.11 3.92 2.32
C ALA A 130 -16.60 4.63 1.04
N GLY A 131 -16.70 3.93 -0.09
CA GLY A 131 -17.15 4.51 -1.37
C GLY A 131 -18.66 4.76 -1.43
N GLU A 132 -19.44 4.00 -0.64
CA GLU A 132 -20.90 4.10 -0.59
C GLU A 132 -21.44 5.16 0.37
N HIS A 133 -20.64 5.65 1.34
CA HIS A 133 -21.01 6.83 2.15
C HIS A 133 -21.19 8.10 1.31
N ASN A 134 -20.65 8.11 0.09
CA ASN A 134 -20.54 9.28 -0.76
C ASN A 134 -21.77 9.46 -1.66
N GLN A 135 -22.92 9.84 -1.07
CA GLN A 135 -24.17 10.07 -1.81
C GLN A 135 -24.87 11.40 -1.46
N ARG A 136 -24.14 12.39 -0.95
CA ARG A 136 -24.69 13.74 -0.74
C ARG A 136 -25.03 14.37 -2.09
N ARG A 137 -26.24 14.94 -2.14
CA ARG A 137 -26.71 15.72 -3.29
C ARG A 137 -25.88 17.00 -3.44
N ILE A 138 -25.52 17.34 -4.67
CA ILE A 138 -24.77 18.55 -5.04
C ILE A 138 -25.67 19.78 -4.87
N ASN A 139 -26.84 19.79 -5.52
CA ASN A 139 -27.75 20.93 -5.50
C ASN A 139 -28.98 20.62 -4.63
N HIS A 140 -28.84 20.72 -3.31
CA HIS A 140 -29.97 20.67 -2.38
C HIS A 140 -30.16 22.03 -1.69
N TRP A 141 -31.30 22.67 -1.91
CA TRP A 141 -31.58 24.05 -1.50
C TRP A 141 -31.42 24.28 0.01
N SER A 142 -31.76 23.30 0.87
CA SER A 142 -31.57 23.41 2.33
C SER A 142 -30.10 23.28 2.77
N ASN A 143 -29.25 22.63 1.96
CA ASN A 143 -27.89 22.28 2.37
C ASN A 143 -26.82 23.16 1.72
N ALA A 144 -27.12 23.87 0.63
CA ALA A 144 -26.13 24.64 -0.14
C ALA A 144 -25.33 25.64 0.72
N LEU A 145 -26.02 26.45 1.53
CA LEU A 145 -25.36 27.40 2.43
C LEU A 145 -24.62 26.68 3.56
N SER A 146 -25.23 25.64 4.14
CA SER A 146 -24.65 24.89 5.26
C SER A 146 -23.38 24.12 4.86
N ASP A 147 -23.37 23.52 3.67
CA ASP A 147 -22.24 22.75 3.13
C ASP A 147 -21.12 23.70 2.70
N PHE A 148 -21.45 24.89 2.20
CA PHE A 148 -20.44 25.92 1.90
C PHE A 148 -19.75 26.41 3.18
N ILE A 149 -20.51 26.70 4.24
CA ILE A 149 -19.97 27.12 5.54
C ILE A 149 -19.14 25.98 6.15
N LYS A 150 -19.68 24.76 6.20
CA LYS A 150 -18.98 23.57 6.70
C LYS A 150 -17.72 23.27 5.89
N GLY A 151 -17.78 23.30 4.57
CA GLY A 151 -16.63 23.09 3.70
C GLY A 151 -15.55 24.16 3.86
N SER A 152 -15.94 25.41 4.13
CA SER A 152 -15.00 26.49 4.50
C SER A 152 -14.32 26.22 5.84
N PHE A 153 -15.10 25.84 6.85
CA PHE A 153 -14.56 25.44 8.15
C PHE A 153 -13.62 24.23 8.03
N LEU A 154 -14.00 23.20 7.27
CA LEU A 154 -13.17 22.01 7.05
C LEU A 154 -11.88 22.33 6.29
N SER A 155 -11.92 23.23 5.29
CA SER A 155 -10.72 23.68 4.57
C SER A 155 -9.76 24.41 5.53
N TRP A 156 -10.29 25.31 6.36
CA TRP A 156 -9.52 25.98 7.41
C TRP A 156 -8.97 24.98 8.43
N LEU A 157 -9.79 24.03 8.89
CA LEU A 157 -9.41 23.02 9.87
C LEU A 157 -8.28 22.15 9.33
N TYR A 158 -8.36 21.69 8.09
CA TYR A 158 -7.28 20.97 7.41
C TYR A 158 -5.98 21.77 7.46
N GLN A 159 -5.99 23.01 6.92
CA GLN A 159 -4.81 23.88 6.85
C GLN A 159 -4.17 24.15 8.23
N LYS A 160 -4.99 24.30 9.28
CA LYS A 160 -4.47 24.51 10.65
C LYS A 160 -3.93 23.24 11.29
N THR A 161 -4.49 22.08 10.97
CA THR A 161 -4.20 20.82 11.68
C THR A 161 -3.02 20.06 11.09
N ILE A 162 -2.74 20.20 9.79
CA ILE A 162 -1.54 19.64 9.15
C ILE A 162 -0.24 20.31 9.62
N ALA A 163 -0.31 21.46 10.29
CA ALA A 163 0.86 22.21 10.76
C ALA A 163 1.56 21.58 12.00
N GLY A 164 1.09 20.44 12.53
CA GLY A 164 1.84 19.68 13.53
C GLY A 164 1.00 18.79 14.45
N ILE A 165 1.67 17.88 15.16
CA ILE A 165 1.06 16.80 15.98
C ILE A 165 0.10 17.31 17.07
N LYS A 166 0.41 18.42 17.76
CA LYS A 166 -0.51 18.94 18.78
C LYS A 166 -1.82 19.42 18.15
N ARG A 167 -1.76 19.94 16.92
CA ARG A 167 -2.91 20.49 16.20
C ARG A 167 -3.70 19.39 15.49
N ILE A 168 -3.07 18.32 15.00
CA ILE A 168 -3.81 17.21 14.38
C ILE A 168 -4.81 16.57 15.35
N LYS A 169 -4.51 16.54 16.65
CA LYS A 169 -5.47 16.08 17.68
C LYS A 169 -6.76 16.91 17.71
N LEU A 170 -6.69 18.21 17.46
CA LEU A 170 -7.87 19.09 17.38
C LEU A 170 -8.79 18.67 16.23
N ARG A 171 -8.22 18.20 15.11
CA ARG A 171 -8.99 17.71 13.97
C ARG A 171 -9.93 16.58 14.37
N PHE A 172 -9.41 15.60 15.11
CA PHE A 172 -10.17 14.43 15.54
C PHE A 172 -11.20 14.73 16.64
N LEU A 173 -11.22 15.93 17.22
CA LEU A 173 -12.35 16.37 18.05
C LEU A 173 -13.59 16.72 17.21
N PHE A 174 -13.40 17.22 15.98
CA PHE A 174 -14.49 17.57 15.06
C PHE A 174 -14.78 16.47 14.04
N VAL A 175 -13.72 15.80 13.57
CA VAL A 175 -13.73 14.82 12.47
C VAL A 175 -13.00 13.56 12.96
N GLY A 176 -13.50 13.00 14.07
CA GLY A 176 -12.87 11.89 14.79
C GLY A 176 -13.39 10.51 14.43
N SER A 177 -14.69 10.39 14.14
CA SER A 177 -15.31 9.12 13.72
C SER A 177 -15.01 8.81 12.27
N GLU A 178 -15.00 7.52 11.91
CA GLU A 178 -14.83 7.12 10.51
C GLU A 178 -15.92 7.73 9.62
N LYS A 179 -17.16 7.80 10.14
CA LYS A 179 -18.28 8.45 9.45
C LYS A 179 -17.95 9.91 9.14
N ASN A 180 -17.54 10.68 10.15
CA ASN A 180 -17.28 12.11 9.96
C ASN A 180 -16.06 12.34 9.06
N ILE A 181 -15.06 11.46 9.11
CA ILE A 181 -13.86 11.51 8.25
C ILE A 181 -14.26 11.39 6.77
N LEU A 182 -15.09 10.39 6.42
CA LEU A 182 -15.57 10.20 5.05
C LEU A 182 -16.47 11.35 4.60
N GLU A 183 -17.42 11.75 5.44
CA GLU A 183 -18.32 12.89 5.16
C GLU A 183 -17.56 14.20 4.95
N ALA A 184 -16.48 14.44 5.70
CA ALA A 184 -15.66 15.64 5.54
C ALA A 184 -15.02 15.70 4.14
N GLY A 185 -14.52 14.56 3.64
CA GLY A 185 -13.97 14.48 2.29
C GLY A 185 -15.00 14.77 1.21
N GLU A 186 -16.21 14.22 1.35
CA GLU A 186 -17.30 14.47 0.39
C GLU A 186 -17.78 15.93 0.40
N ILE A 187 -17.97 16.54 1.58
CA ILE A 187 -18.36 17.95 1.71
C ILE A 187 -17.31 18.84 1.04
N LEU A 188 -16.02 18.55 1.24
CA LEU A 188 -14.94 19.29 0.60
C LEU A 188 -14.96 19.07 -0.92
N ALA A 189 -15.11 17.84 -1.41
CA ALA A 189 -15.16 17.55 -2.85
C ALA A 189 -16.32 18.28 -3.53
N LYS A 190 -17.51 18.26 -2.92
CA LYS A 190 -18.66 19.05 -3.36
C LYS A 190 -18.35 20.55 -3.40
N LYS A 191 -17.69 21.09 -2.38
CA LYS A 191 -17.29 22.50 -2.37
C LYS A 191 -16.32 22.82 -3.52
N ARG A 192 -15.32 21.97 -3.75
CA ARG A 192 -14.33 22.12 -4.84
C ARG A 192 -14.97 22.04 -6.22
N PHE A 193 -15.99 21.18 -6.40
CA PHE A 193 -16.79 21.16 -7.63
C PHE A 193 -17.41 22.53 -7.94
N HIS A 194 -18.08 23.16 -6.98
CA HIS A 194 -18.74 24.46 -7.19
C HIS A 194 -17.72 25.57 -7.48
N GLU A 195 -16.60 25.59 -6.76
CA GLU A 195 -15.51 26.54 -7.02
C GLU A 195 -14.90 26.34 -8.41
N ALA A 196 -14.62 25.09 -8.81
CA ALA A 196 -14.09 24.78 -10.14
C ALA A 196 -15.07 25.17 -11.25
N TYR A 197 -16.36 24.89 -11.11
CA TYR A 197 -17.37 25.25 -12.11
C TYR A 197 -17.51 26.77 -12.28
N LYS A 198 -17.28 27.54 -11.21
CA LYS A 198 -17.31 29.00 -11.23
C LYS A 198 -16.02 29.62 -11.76
N GLU A 199 -14.87 29.10 -11.34
CA GLU A 199 -13.58 29.78 -11.48
C GLU A 199 -12.70 29.21 -12.59
N ILE A 200 -12.88 27.95 -13.02
CA ILE A 200 -11.99 27.27 -13.98
C ILE A 200 -12.66 27.14 -15.35
N PRO A 201 -12.17 27.86 -16.39
CA PRO A 201 -12.77 27.86 -17.72
C PRO A 201 -12.90 26.46 -18.35
N ALA A 202 -11.83 25.67 -18.34
CA ALA A 202 -11.83 24.31 -18.91
C ALA A 202 -12.85 23.40 -18.21
N TYR A 203 -13.00 23.53 -16.89
CA TYR A 203 -13.93 22.71 -16.12
C TYR A 203 -15.38 23.04 -16.45
N LYS A 204 -15.72 24.34 -16.51
CA LYS A 204 -17.05 24.78 -16.94
C LYS A 204 -17.38 24.25 -18.34
N ASN A 205 -16.44 24.35 -19.28
CA ASN A 205 -16.61 23.83 -20.64
C ASN A 205 -16.78 22.31 -20.66
N HIS A 206 -15.99 21.58 -19.86
CA HIS A 206 -16.10 20.13 -19.74
C HIS A 206 -17.48 19.71 -19.22
N ILE A 207 -17.99 20.37 -18.17
CA ILE A 207 -19.32 20.10 -17.62
C ILE A 207 -20.42 20.36 -18.65
N THR A 208 -20.38 21.48 -19.35
CA THR A 208 -21.36 21.78 -20.41
C THR A 208 -21.29 20.76 -21.55
N ARG A 209 -20.08 20.42 -22.02
CA ARG A 209 -19.86 19.49 -23.13
C ARG A 209 -20.42 18.10 -22.86
N PHE A 210 -20.32 17.62 -21.61
CA PHE A 210 -20.80 16.30 -21.21
C PHE A 210 -22.18 16.33 -20.55
N ASN A 211 -22.97 17.41 -20.73
CA ASN A 211 -24.30 17.58 -20.14
C ASN A 211 -24.34 17.32 -18.62
N GLY A 212 -23.27 17.69 -17.92
CA GLY A 212 -23.03 17.37 -16.52
C GLY A 212 -23.54 18.40 -15.51
N VAL A 213 -24.37 19.35 -15.93
CA VAL A 213 -24.90 20.38 -15.03
C VAL A 213 -25.79 19.72 -13.98
N PRO A 214 -25.50 19.85 -12.68
CA PRO A 214 -26.19 19.10 -11.64
C PRO A 214 -27.66 19.54 -11.46
N VAL A 215 -28.57 18.58 -11.45
CA VAL A 215 -29.98 18.74 -11.06
C VAL A 215 -30.17 18.39 -9.58
N SER A 216 -31.39 18.52 -9.04
CA SER A 216 -31.69 18.34 -7.61
C SER A 216 -31.29 16.98 -7.04
N GLU A 217 -31.34 15.93 -7.86
CA GLU A 217 -30.98 14.56 -7.49
C GLU A 217 -29.51 14.21 -7.76
N SER A 218 -28.75 15.11 -8.41
CA SER A 218 -27.35 14.83 -8.76
C SER A 218 -26.47 14.74 -7.51
N THR A 219 -25.74 13.64 -7.41
CA THR A 219 -24.59 13.45 -6.51
C THR A 219 -23.27 13.62 -7.28
N LEU A 220 -22.12 13.59 -6.60
CA LEU A 220 -20.81 13.61 -7.27
C LEU A 220 -20.71 12.54 -8.37
N ARG A 221 -21.24 11.34 -8.14
CA ARG A 221 -21.24 10.24 -9.12
C ARG A 221 -21.88 10.57 -10.48
N HIS A 222 -22.76 11.57 -10.54
CA HIS A 222 -23.40 12.02 -11.78
C HIS A 222 -22.58 13.07 -12.54
N ILE A 223 -21.53 13.62 -11.95
CA ILE A 223 -20.68 14.63 -12.58
C ILE A 223 -19.72 13.94 -13.56
N PRO A 224 -19.59 14.39 -14.82
CA PRO A 224 -18.70 13.78 -15.81
C PRO A 224 -17.27 13.56 -15.29
N LEU A 225 -16.70 12.40 -15.64
CA LEU A 225 -15.31 12.06 -15.29
C LEU A 225 -14.34 12.93 -16.07
N THR A 226 -13.31 13.43 -15.38
CA THR A 226 -12.16 14.06 -16.01
C THR A 226 -11.02 13.05 -16.13
N SER A 227 -10.23 13.11 -17.20
CA SER A 227 -9.03 12.29 -17.39
C SER A 227 -7.93 13.13 -18.04
N LYS A 228 -6.73 12.55 -18.16
CA LYS A 228 -5.64 13.18 -18.90
C LYS A 228 -6.02 13.46 -20.34
N GLU A 229 -6.75 12.55 -20.98
CA GLU A 229 -7.13 12.59 -22.39
C GLU A 229 -8.29 13.54 -22.61
N ASN A 230 -9.37 13.39 -21.84
CA ASN A 230 -10.61 14.12 -22.11
C ASN A 230 -10.65 15.54 -21.51
N TYR A 231 -9.74 15.86 -20.57
CA TYR A 231 -9.79 17.11 -19.81
C TYR A 231 -8.46 17.86 -19.86
N ILE A 232 -7.31 17.21 -19.69
CA ILE A 232 -6.01 17.91 -19.67
C ILE A 232 -5.49 18.15 -21.09
N LYS A 233 -5.20 17.08 -21.83
CA LYS A 233 -4.69 17.13 -23.20
C LYS A 233 -5.71 17.65 -24.22
N PHE A 234 -6.98 17.69 -23.83
CA PHE A 234 -8.04 18.25 -24.68
C PHE A 234 -7.94 19.77 -24.84
N GLN A 235 -7.34 20.49 -23.87
CA GLN A 235 -7.32 21.95 -23.93
C GLN A 235 -6.32 22.45 -24.97
N GLN A 236 -6.74 23.44 -25.77
CA GLN A 236 -5.83 24.18 -26.64
C GLN A 236 -4.85 25.05 -25.83
N HIS A 237 -5.32 25.59 -24.70
CA HIS A 237 -4.54 26.35 -23.75
C HIS A 237 -4.59 25.67 -22.38
N ASP A 238 -3.49 25.08 -21.92
CA ASP A 238 -3.47 24.33 -20.65
C ASP A 238 -3.73 25.21 -19.42
N SER A 239 -3.48 26.53 -19.52
CA SER A 239 -3.84 27.54 -18.53
C SER A 239 -5.34 27.60 -18.23
N ASP A 240 -6.21 27.17 -19.16
CA ASP A 240 -7.66 27.12 -18.93
C ASP A 240 -8.05 26.08 -17.87
N THR A 241 -7.16 25.14 -17.55
CA THR A 241 -7.32 24.22 -16.43
C THR A 241 -7.07 24.86 -15.07
N HIS A 242 -6.60 26.11 -15.04
CA HIS A 242 -6.31 26.87 -13.83
C HIS A 242 -7.38 27.93 -13.56
N ARG A 243 -7.43 28.41 -12.31
CA ARG A 243 -8.34 29.48 -11.91
C ARG A 243 -8.21 30.70 -12.84
N HIS A 244 -9.36 31.13 -13.35
CA HIS A 244 -9.52 32.25 -14.26
C HIS A 244 -8.67 32.16 -15.54
N GLY A 245 -8.25 30.96 -15.94
CA GLY A 245 -7.42 30.76 -17.13
C GLY A 245 -5.99 31.26 -16.97
N LYS A 246 -5.47 31.37 -15.75
CA LYS A 246 -4.16 31.99 -15.46
C LYS A 246 -3.27 31.08 -14.63
N TYR A 247 -1.99 31.04 -14.99
CA TYR A 247 -0.98 30.42 -14.13
C TYR A 247 -0.79 31.21 -12.83
N PRO A 248 -0.45 30.52 -11.73
CA PRO A 248 0.00 31.20 -10.51
C PRO A 248 1.26 32.03 -10.78
N THR A 249 1.38 33.19 -10.14
CA THR A 249 2.54 34.10 -10.29
C THR A 249 3.86 33.44 -9.89
N TYR A 250 3.88 32.75 -8.75
CA TYR A 250 5.00 31.95 -8.29
C TYR A 250 4.62 30.48 -8.41
N ALA A 251 5.19 29.81 -9.41
CA ALA A 251 4.86 28.45 -9.75
C ALA A 251 6.10 27.61 -10.05
N LYS A 252 5.94 26.31 -9.81
CA LYS A 252 6.83 25.26 -10.27
C LYS A 252 6.15 24.50 -11.40
N THR A 253 6.93 24.09 -12.39
CA THR A 253 6.46 23.21 -13.46
C THR A 253 7.19 21.88 -13.38
N ASP A 254 6.44 20.78 -13.27
CA ASP A 254 6.96 19.42 -13.36
C ASP A 254 6.20 18.61 -14.40
N THR A 255 6.78 17.49 -14.83
CA THR A 255 6.26 16.64 -15.90
C THR A 255 6.01 15.22 -15.41
N SER A 256 5.03 14.55 -16.03
CA SER A 256 4.89 13.09 -15.92
C SER A 256 5.69 12.41 -17.04
N THR A 257 6.45 11.37 -16.71
CA THR A 257 7.02 10.41 -17.67
C THR A 257 5.88 9.63 -18.32
N GLY A 258 5.25 10.16 -19.37
CA GLY A 258 4.26 9.38 -20.12
C GLY A 258 4.94 8.15 -20.74
N THR A 259 4.30 6.98 -20.66
CA THR A 259 4.70 5.79 -21.42
C THR A 259 4.40 5.93 -22.92
N THR A 260 3.62 6.95 -23.30
CA THR A 260 3.07 7.18 -24.65
C THR A 260 3.76 8.35 -25.41
N GLY A 261 5.00 8.72 -25.06
CA GLY A 261 5.86 9.58 -25.91
C GLY A 261 5.87 11.10 -25.67
N LYS A 262 4.78 11.78 -25.26
CA LYS A 262 4.80 13.23 -24.93
C LYS A 262 4.51 13.51 -23.44
N PRO A 263 5.48 14.08 -22.68
CA PRO A 263 5.26 14.47 -21.29
C PRO A 263 4.16 15.53 -21.13
N THR A 264 3.33 15.40 -20.09
CA THR A 264 2.36 16.43 -19.68
C THR A 264 2.99 17.30 -18.61
N ALA A 265 2.94 18.63 -18.78
CA ALA A 265 3.42 19.60 -17.82
C ALA A 265 2.33 19.93 -16.77
N TRP A 266 2.76 20.18 -15.53
CA TRP A 266 1.93 20.48 -14.39
C TRP A 266 2.44 21.74 -13.71
N VAL A 267 1.66 22.81 -13.75
CA VAL A 267 2.01 24.09 -13.11
C VAL A 267 1.38 24.16 -11.73
N ARG A 268 2.22 24.12 -10.68
CA ARG A 268 1.84 24.10 -9.26
C ARG A 268 2.20 25.40 -8.58
N SER A 269 1.30 25.91 -7.74
CA SER A 269 1.56 27.14 -6.98
C SER A 269 2.45 26.90 -5.76
N GLU A 270 3.15 27.93 -5.29
CA GLU A 270 3.91 27.85 -4.03
C GLU A 270 3.03 27.41 -2.83
N LYS A 271 1.78 27.89 -2.77
CA LYS A 271 0.83 27.52 -1.70
C LYS A 271 0.50 26.03 -1.73
N GLU A 272 0.29 25.50 -2.92
CA GLU A 272 0.01 24.07 -3.13
C GLU A 272 1.17 23.20 -2.62
N ILE A 273 2.42 23.59 -2.93
CA ILE A 273 3.62 22.90 -2.47
C ILE A 273 3.81 23.02 -0.96
N ASP A 274 3.59 24.22 -0.37
CA ASP A 274 3.73 24.44 1.08
C ASP A 274 2.73 23.61 1.91
N THR A 275 1.51 23.41 1.42
CA THR A 275 0.55 22.52 2.07
C THR A 275 0.98 21.05 2.03
N VAL A 276 1.52 20.56 0.88
CA VAL A 276 2.08 19.21 0.80
C VAL A 276 3.28 19.06 1.74
N LYS A 277 4.12 20.09 1.84
CA LYS A 277 5.28 20.16 2.74
C LYS A 277 4.86 19.99 4.19
N LYS A 278 3.86 20.75 4.65
CA LYS A 278 3.31 20.63 6.01
C LYS A 278 2.73 19.24 6.28
N SER A 279 1.99 18.68 5.33
CA SER A 279 1.42 17.33 5.45
C SER A 279 2.52 16.26 5.60
N LEU A 280 3.57 16.32 4.78
CA LEU A 280 4.71 15.40 4.90
C LEU A 280 5.55 15.63 6.16
N GLN A 281 5.73 16.88 6.59
CA GLN A 281 6.35 17.19 7.88
C GLN A 281 5.59 16.52 9.03
N LEU A 282 4.25 16.58 9.00
CA LEU A 282 3.41 15.90 9.99
C LEU A 282 3.57 14.38 9.90
N ALA A 283 3.52 13.79 8.70
CA ALA A 283 3.70 12.36 8.50
C ALA A 283 5.08 11.87 9.00
N ALA A 284 6.16 12.58 8.65
CA ALA A 284 7.50 12.30 9.14
C ALA A 284 7.58 12.41 10.67
N LYS A 285 6.93 13.42 11.27
CA LYS A 285 6.90 13.57 12.73
C LYS A 285 6.11 12.46 13.43
N ILE A 286 5.01 11.98 12.81
CA ILE A 286 4.25 10.83 13.31
C ILE A 286 5.13 9.57 13.24
N GLN A 287 5.83 9.38 12.12
CA GLN A 287 6.61 8.17 11.87
C GLN A 287 7.95 8.14 12.61
N PHE A 288 8.62 9.27 12.78
CA PHE A 288 9.99 9.36 13.30
C PHE A 288 10.09 10.18 14.61
N GLY A 289 8.99 10.75 15.10
CA GLY A 289 9.00 11.59 16.30
C GLY A 289 9.85 12.85 16.10
N ASN A 290 10.78 13.10 17.03
CA ASN A 290 11.73 14.21 16.96
C ASN A 290 13.11 13.77 16.45
N ARG A 291 13.23 12.57 15.89
CA ARG A 291 14.49 12.07 15.32
C ARG A 291 14.94 12.99 14.18
N LYS A 292 16.22 13.38 14.17
CA LYS A 292 16.82 14.05 13.01
C LYS A 292 16.83 13.11 11.82
N LEU A 293 16.47 13.60 10.65
CA LEU A 293 16.43 12.82 9.42
C LEU A 293 17.54 13.27 8.47
N HIS A 294 18.19 12.30 7.83
CA HIS A 294 19.11 12.55 6.73
C HIS A 294 18.64 11.77 5.52
N TYR A 295 18.20 12.48 4.49
CA TYR A 295 17.64 11.88 3.29
C TYR A 295 18.69 11.76 2.20
N ILE A 296 18.74 10.60 1.56
CA ILE A 296 19.42 10.39 0.29
C ILE A 296 18.32 10.23 -0.76
N ASN A 297 18.17 11.23 -1.63
CA ASN A 297 17.15 11.22 -2.66
C ASN A 297 17.70 10.57 -3.94
N ALA A 298 17.37 9.30 -4.11
CA ALA A 298 17.75 8.46 -5.23
C ALA A 298 16.73 8.45 -6.38
N PHE A 299 15.64 9.22 -6.28
CA PHE A 299 14.73 9.40 -7.43
C PHE A 299 15.41 10.21 -8.53
N ALA A 300 15.00 9.95 -9.78
CA ALA A 300 15.47 10.68 -10.95
C ALA A 300 15.30 12.19 -10.78
N LEU A 301 16.39 12.94 -10.91
CA LEU A 301 16.41 14.40 -10.77
C LEU A 301 16.25 15.05 -12.13
N GLY A 302 15.23 15.90 -12.28
CA GLY A 302 14.92 16.56 -13.54
C GLY A 302 13.51 17.16 -13.50
N PRO A 303 12.87 17.37 -14.66
CA PRO A 303 11.53 17.94 -14.69
C PRO A 303 10.47 17.03 -14.05
N TRP A 304 10.80 15.80 -13.68
CA TRP A 304 9.85 14.84 -13.12
C TRP A 304 9.40 15.23 -11.71
N ALA A 305 8.08 15.13 -11.47
CA ALA A 305 7.49 15.50 -10.18
C ALA A 305 8.14 14.76 -8.99
N THR A 306 8.49 13.47 -9.14
CA THR A 306 8.99 12.69 -8.00
C THR A 306 10.35 13.16 -7.50
N GLY A 307 11.31 13.53 -8.36
CA GLY A 307 12.67 13.84 -7.92
C GLY A 307 12.79 15.15 -7.15
N LEU A 308 12.56 16.28 -7.85
CA LEU A 308 12.78 17.61 -7.27
C LEU A 308 11.72 18.01 -6.26
N THR A 309 10.46 17.56 -6.42
CA THR A 309 9.42 17.85 -5.42
C THR A 309 9.70 17.09 -4.13
N THR A 310 10.12 15.82 -4.19
CA THR A 310 10.56 15.10 -2.99
C THR A 310 11.73 15.79 -2.30
N TYR A 311 12.73 16.27 -3.05
CA TYR A 311 13.83 17.07 -2.49
C TYR A 311 13.35 18.30 -1.71
N GLU A 312 12.50 19.13 -2.31
CA GLU A 312 11.96 20.34 -1.67
C GLU A 312 11.18 20.02 -0.38
N LEU A 313 10.41 18.94 -0.41
CA LEU A 313 9.60 18.49 0.72
C LEU A 313 10.47 17.93 1.85
N MET A 314 11.46 17.10 1.54
CA MET A 314 12.40 16.51 2.51
C MET A 314 13.27 17.55 3.20
N ARG A 315 13.73 18.58 2.48
CA ARG A 315 14.61 19.65 3.01
C ARG A 315 13.97 20.44 4.16
N SER A 316 12.66 20.28 4.34
CA SER A 316 11.90 20.88 5.41
C SER A 316 11.87 20.07 6.72
N THR A 317 12.33 18.82 6.67
CA THR A 317 12.29 17.85 7.77
C THR A 317 13.66 17.30 8.16
N GLY A 318 14.68 17.48 7.31
CA GLY A 318 16.01 16.93 7.54
C GLY A 318 17.04 17.41 6.52
N GLY A 319 18.29 16.97 6.69
CA GLY A 319 19.33 17.14 5.68
C GLY A 319 19.00 16.30 4.43
N VAL A 320 19.32 16.79 3.24
CA VAL A 320 19.01 16.07 1.99
C VAL A 320 20.23 16.08 1.08
N PHE A 321 20.66 14.91 0.64
CA PHE A 321 21.61 14.73 -0.43
C PHE A 321 20.89 14.20 -1.67
N ALA A 322 20.76 15.04 -2.70
CA ALA A 322 20.08 14.69 -3.94
C ALA A 322 21.07 14.11 -4.95
N THR A 323 21.27 12.81 -4.88
CA THR A 323 22.20 12.07 -5.75
C THR A 323 21.56 11.71 -7.09
N GLY A 324 20.24 11.56 -7.12
CA GLY A 324 19.61 10.74 -8.15
C GLY A 324 20.01 9.28 -8.00
N ALA A 325 19.71 8.46 -9.01
CA ALA A 325 20.03 7.04 -9.02
C ALA A 325 21.52 6.77 -9.32
N ASP A 326 22.41 7.30 -8.48
CA ASP A 326 23.87 7.22 -8.57
C ASP A 326 24.40 6.41 -7.36
N LYS A 327 24.65 5.11 -7.57
CA LYS A 327 24.98 4.17 -6.48
C LYS A 327 26.30 4.51 -5.79
N GLU A 328 27.29 5.01 -6.54
CA GLU A 328 28.61 5.38 -6.03
C GLU A 328 28.50 6.57 -5.08
N LYS A 329 27.86 7.66 -5.51
CA LYS A 329 27.66 8.84 -4.65
C LYS A 329 26.83 8.53 -3.40
N ILE A 330 25.87 7.62 -3.51
CA ILE A 330 25.08 7.18 -2.36
C ILE A 330 25.97 6.44 -1.36
N LEU A 331 26.79 5.49 -1.82
CA LEU A 331 27.72 4.77 -0.95
C LEU A 331 28.73 5.71 -0.30
N ASP A 332 29.32 6.65 -1.05
CA ASP A 332 30.24 7.64 -0.52
C ASP A 332 29.62 8.48 0.60
N GLU A 333 28.37 8.90 0.43
CA GLU A 333 27.64 9.64 1.46
C GLU A 333 27.37 8.79 2.71
N LEU A 334 26.96 7.53 2.53
CA LEU A 334 26.76 6.60 3.63
C LEU A 334 28.06 6.40 4.43
N ILE A 335 29.19 6.23 3.74
CA ILE A 335 30.52 6.13 4.37
C ILE A 335 30.89 7.42 5.09
N ARG A 336 30.65 8.59 4.48
CA ARG A 336 30.94 9.89 5.08
C ARG A 336 30.15 10.11 6.37
N LEU A 337 28.86 9.77 6.37
CA LEU A 337 28.00 9.85 7.56
C LEU A 337 28.47 8.89 8.65
N LYS A 338 28.79 7.64 8.32
CA LYS A 338 29.33 6.66 9.27
C LYS A 338 30.63 7.16 9.91
N LYS A 339 31.56 7.70 9.10
CA LYS A 339 32.82 8.30 9.61
C LYS A 339 32.56 9.46 10.57
N TYR A 340 31.61 10.34 10.23
CA TYR A 340 31.23 11.45 11.10
C TYR A 340 30.67 10.93 12.44
N GLU A 341 29.73 9.98 12.42
CA GLU A 341 29.13 9.42 13.64
C GLU A 341 30.16 8.72 14.53
N THR A 342 31.03 7.89 13.95
CA THR A 342 32.12 7.23 14.68
C THR A 342 33.05 8.25 15.33
N HIS A 343 33.40 9.32 14.60
CA HIS A 343 34.26 10.36 15.14
C HIS A 343 33.62 11.12 16.31
N GLN A 344 32.33 11.49 16.21
CA GLN A 344 31.62 12.14 17.33
C GLN A 344 31.54 11.24 18.57
N LEU A 345 31.29 9.95 18.36
CA LEU A 345 31.31 8.96 19.43
C LEU A 345 32.69 8.88 20.10
N GLU A 346 33.77 8.77 19.34
CA GLU A 346 35.14 8.74 19.88
C GLU A 346 35.48 10.00 20.67
N LEU A 347 35.14 11.18 20.15
CA LEU A 347 35.33 12.44 20.85
C LEU A 347 34.56 12.49 22.16
N GLY A 348 33.31 12.03 22.16
CA GLY A 348 32.48 11.96 23.36
C GLY A 348 33.04 11.00 24.42
N VAL A 349 33.53 9.84 24.00
CA VAL A 349 34.14 8.85 24.91
C VAL A 349 35.47 9.37 25.49
N ARG A 350 36.32 10.03 24.70
CA ARG A 350 37.58 10.62 25.18
C ARG A 350 37.38 11.69 26.26
N GLN A 351 36.22 12.34 26.28
CA GLN A 351 35.88 13.35 27.30
C GLN A 351 35.39 12.75 28.63
N LEU A 352 35.20 11.42 28.71
CA LEU A 352 34.76 10.77 29.94
C LEU A 352 35.87 10.79 31.01
N LYS A 353 35.67 11.58 32.07
CA LYS A 353 36.61 11.66 33.19
C LYS A 353 36.77 10.32 33.90
N GLY A 354 38.01 9.92 34.17
CA GLY A 354 38.34 8.72 34.96
C GLY A 354 38.09 7.40 34.23
N VAL A 355 38.13 7.40 32.90
CA VAL A 355 38.08 6.20 32.05
C VAL A 355 39.44 6.03 31.38
N HIS A 356 40.07 4.86 31.56
CA HIS A 356 41.35 4.55 30.92
C HIS A 356 41.19 4.35 29.42
N GLU A 357 42.24 4.67 28.64
CA GLU A 357 42.22 4.58 27.18
C GLU A 357 41.83 3.18 26.66
N GLN A 358 42.27 2.12 27.36
CA GLN A 358 41.91 0.73 27.04
C GLN A 358 40.40 0.44 27.20
N ASP A 359 39.74 1.10 28.17
CA ASP A 359 38.31 0.96 28.42
C ASP A 359 37.47 1.79 27.43
N GLN A 360 38.04 2.86 26.87
CA GLN A 360 37.35 3.75 25.94
C GLN A 360 36.88 3.01 24.68
N GLN A 361 37.70 2.12 24.13
CA GLN A 361 37.32 1.35 22.94
C GLN A 361 36.14 0.41 23.21
N ILE A 362 36.09 -0.22 24.39
CA ILE A 362 34.98 -1.07 24.83
C ILE A 362 33.70 -0.24 24.97
N ILE A 363 33.79 0.93 25.60
CA ILE A 363 32.65 1.84 25.78
C ILE A 363 32.15 2.35 24.43
N ALA A 364 33.03 2.75 23.51
CA ALA A 364 32.66 3.20 22.18
C ALA A 364 31.94 2.10 21.40
N SER A 365 32.49 0.89 21.36
CA SER A 365 31.86 -0.27 20.70
C SER A 365 30.47 -0.57 21.28
N PHE A 366 30.36 -0.59 22.62
CA PHE A 366 29.08 -0.80 23.32
C PHE A 366 28.03 0.28 22.98
N LEU A 367 28.43 1.56 22.98
CA LEU A 367 27.55 2.67 22.65
C LEU A 367 27.10 2.62 21.19
N ASN A 368 28.01 2.34 20.25
CA ASN A 368 27.68 2.22 18.84
C ASN A 368 26.65 1.10 18.61
N ALA A 369 26.90 -0.09 19.17
CA ALA A 369 25.98 -1.22 19.11
C ALA A 369 24.61 -0.86 19.72
N SER A 370 24.59 -0.19 20.87
CA SER A 370 23.37 0.20 21.56
C SER A 370 22.53 1.19 20.75
N LEU A 371 23.17 2.19 20.14
CA LEU A 371 22.49 3.18 19.30
C LEU A 371 21.97 2.57 17.99
N ASN A 372 22.71 1.63 17.39
CA ASN A 372 22.23 0.91 16.21
C ASN A 372 21.05 -0.01 16.56
N THR A 373 21.10 -0.72 17.68
CA THR A 373 19.98 -1.53 18.20
C THR A 373 18.75 -0.69 18.47
N LEU A 374 18.92 0.53 18.99
CA LEU A 374 17.82 1.49 19.20
C LEU A 374 17.17 1.96 17.89
N LEU A 375 17.95 2.18 16.83
CA LEU A 375 17.39 2.56 15.52
C LEU A 375 16.71 1.39 14.82
N LYS A 376 17.25 0.17 14.97
CA LYS A 376 16.68 -1.05 14.39
C LYS A 376 15.37 -1.45 15.07
N ASN A 377 15.26 -1.24 16.39
CA ASN A 377 14.09 -1.62 17.19
C ASN A 377 13.39 -0.37 17.76
N ARG A 378 12.40 0.12 17.02
CA ARG A 378 11.72 1.39 17.32
C ARG A 378 10.90 1.38 18.62
N ASP A 379 10.53 0.20 19.11
CA ASP A 379 9.81 0.02 20.37
C ASP A 379 10.74 0.08 21.60
N LEU A 380 12.06 -0.04 21.41
CA LEU A 380 13.01 0.10 22.50
C LEU A 380 13.21 1.58 22.85
N ASN A 381 13.28 1.86 24.14
CA ASN A 381 13.87 3.11 24.61
C ASN A 381 15.38 2.94 24.79
N LEU A 382 16.08 4.06 25.00
CA LEU A 382 17.55 4.06 25.12
C LEU A 382 18.05 3.11 26.22
N GLN A 383 17.37 3.07 27.37
CA GLN A 383 17.74 2.17 28.47
C GLN A 383 17.56 0.70 28.08
N GLY A 384 16.47 0.37 27.37
CA GLY A 384 16.20 -0.96 26.85
C GLY A 384 17.28 -1.41 25.88
N ALA A 385 17.69 -0.53 24.95
CA ALA A 385 18.77 -0.84 24.01
C ALA A 385 20.13 -1.06 24.71
N LEU A 386 20.49 -0.19 25.67
CA LEU A 386 21.71 -0.37 26.48
C LEU A 386 21.69 -1.68 27.28
N ASN A 387 20.54 -2.04 27.86
CA ASN A 387 20.40 -3.29 28.60
C ASN A 387 20.52 -4.50 27.67
N ALA A 388 19.90 -4.46 26.50
CA ALA A 388 19.97 -5.53 25.51
C ALA A 388 21.42 -5.80 25.08
N GLU A 389 22.19 -4.75 24.77
CA GLU A 389 23.62 -4.92 24.44
C GLU A 389 24.46 -5.35 25.63
N LEU A 390 24.12 -4.91 26.86
CA LEU A 390 24.88 -5.29 28.05
C LEU A 390 24.83 -6.79 28.31
N THR A 391 23.73 -7.47 27.93
CA THR A 391 23.62 -8.94 28.07
C THR A 391 24.50 -9.74 27.11
N LYS A 392 25.02 -9.10 26.06
CA LYS A 392 25.86 -9.73 25.05
C LYS A 392 27.37 -9.63 25.35
N LEU A 393 27.74 -8.82 26.33
CA LEU A 393 29.14 -8.60 26.70
C LEU A 393 29.68 -9.72 27.59
N ASP A 394 30.98 -9.99 27.46
CA ASP A 394 31.71 -10.83 28.41
C ASP A 394 31.78 -10.17 29.80
N ALA A 395 32.15 -10.95 30.82
CA ALA A 395 32.14 -10.51 32.20
C ALA A 395 33.09 -9.33 32.48
N ALA A 396 34.22 -9.22 31.78
CA ALA A 396 35.18 -8.14 31.97
C ALA A 396 34.65 -6.83 31.36
N SER A 397 34.20 -6.88 30.10
CA SER A 397 33.58 -5.73 29.43
C SER A 397 32.33 -5.24 30.18
N ALA A 398 31.48 -6.15 30.65
CA ALA A 398 30.29 -5.80 31.42
C ALA A 398 30.62 -5.09 32.74
N ARG A 399 31.73 -5.43 33.41
CA ARG A 399 32.18 -4.72 34.63
C ARG A 399 32.56 -3.28 34.31
N ILE A 400 33.28 -3.04 33.22
CA ILE A 400 33.68 -1.69 32.77
C ILE A 400 32.45 -0.84 32.47
N ILE A 401 31.48 -1.38 31.73
CA ILE A 401 30.23 -0.67 31.41
C ILE A 401 29.43 -0.37 32.69
N LYS A 402 29.30 -1.35 33.61
CA LYS A 402 28.59 -1.16 34.88
C LYS A 402 29.25 -0.11 35.77
N ALA A 403 30.59 -0.10 35.84
CA ALA A 403 31.35 0.88 36.63
C ALA A 403 31.16 2.32 36.12
N ASN A 404 30.90 2.51 34.82
CA ASN A 404 30.73 3.81 34.19
C ASN A 404 29.28 4.13 33.77
N LYS A 405 28.29 3.37 34.27
CA LYS A 405 26.90 3.37 33.81
C LYS A 405 26.30 4.78 33.64
N SER A 406 26.41 5.64 34.64
CA SER A 406 25.79 6.98 34.62
C SER A 406 26.41 7.88 33.55
N LYS A 407 27.73 7.81 33.37
CA LYS A 407 28.47 8.59 32.36
C LYS A 407 28.14 8.10 30.96
N ILE A 408 28.11 6.79 30.77
CA ILE A 408 27.76 6.13 29.51
C ILE A 408 26.32 6.48 29.13
N PHE A 409 25.37 6.42 30.07
CA PHE A 409 23.98 6.77 29.80
C PHE A 409 23.83 8.24 29.37
N ALA A 410 24.50 9.17 30.06
CA ALA A 410 24.46 10.59 29.71
C ALA A 410 25.03 10.85 28.31
N LEU A 411 26.17 10.24 27.98
CA LEU A 411 26.77 10.32 26.65
C LEU A 411 25.88 9.67 25.58
N ALA A 412 25.33 8.49 25.86
CA ALA A 412 24.40 7.80 24.97
C ALA A 412 23.18 8.67 24.66
N GLN A 413 22.66 9.39 25.66
CA GLN A 413 21.53 10.29 25.48
C GLN A 413 21.88 11.46 24.57
N GLN A 414 23.06 12.07 24.73
CA GLN A 414 23.55 13.14 23.85
C GLN A 414 23.73 12.64 22.42
N LEU A 415 24.49 11.56 22.22
CA LEU A 415 24.74 10.98 20.91
C LEU A 415 23.43 10.54 20.23
N ASN A 416 22.49 9.99 21.00
CA ASN A 416 21.18 9.64 20.48
C ASN A 416 20.37 10.86 20.00
N GLN A 417 20.53 12.05 20.60
CA GLN A 417 19.86 13.27 20.11
C GLN A 417 20.47 13.81 18.81
N GLU A 418 21.74 13.50 18.58
CA GLU A 418 22.49 13.93 17.40
C GLU A 418 22.40 12.92 16.24
N LYS A 419 22.32 11.62 16.55
CA LYS A 419 22.24 10.54 15.56
C LYS A 419 21.00 10.70 14.67
N SER A 420 21.24 10.72 13.37
CA SER A 420 20.19 10.90 12.38
C SER A 420 19.71 9.54 11.86
N GLN A 421 18.42 9.44 11.54
CA GLN A 421 17.91 8.31 10.77
C GLN A 421 18.19 8.57 9.30
N ILE A 422 18.98 7.70 8.68
CA ILE A 422 19.23 7.73 7.24
C ILE A 422 18.01 7.18 6.52
N VAL A 423 17.49 7.93 5.56
CA VAL A 423 16.34 7.57 4.72
C VAL A 423 16.76 7.60 3.26
N ILE A 424 16.76 6.46 2.59
CA ILE A 424 17.07 6.37 1.16
C ILE A 424 15.75 6.30 0.40
N ALA A 425 15.44 7.33 -0.39
CA ALA A 425 14.19 7.43 -1.12
C ALA A 425 14.40 7.15 -2.60
N GLY A 426 13.74 6.13 -3.17
CA GLY A 426 14.00 5.70 -4.54
C GLY A 426 13.00 4.66 -5.07
N TYR A 427 13.30 4.09 -6.23
CA TYR A 427 12.50 3.01 -6.80
C TYR A 427 12.89 1.65 -6.17
N PRO A 428 11.95 0.72 -5.94
CA PRO A 428 12.27 -0.60 -5.40
C PRO A 428 13.41 -1.35 -6.12
N PRO A 429 13.41 -1.49 -7.46
CA PRO A 429 14.50 -2.19 -8.15
C PRO A 429 15.85 -1.48 -7.98
N PHE A 430 15.87 -0.14 -7.97
CA PHE A 430 17.10 0.59 -7.73
C PHE A 430 17.66 0.33 -6.32
N LEU A 431 16.81 0.21 -5.29
CA LEU A 431 17.29 -0.14 -3.95
C LEU A 431 17.87 -1.55 -3.88
N LYS A 432 17.37 -2.51 -4.68
CA LYS A 432 17.97 -3.84 -4.84
C LYS A 432 19.38 -3.70 -5.43
N ASP A 433 19.50 -3.00 -6.55
CA ASP A 433 20.78 -2.77 -7.24
C ASP A 433 21.79 -2.02 -6.36
N LEU A 434 21.32 -1.07 -5.56
CA LEU A 434 22.14 -0.34 -4.60
C LEU A 434 22.67 -1.27 -3.51
N SER A 435 21.82 -2.14 -2.96
CA SER A 435 22.23 -3.08 -1.91
C SER A 435 23.29 -4.06 -2.42
N ALA A 436 23.09 -4.61 -3.63
CA ALA A 436 24.06 -5.46 -4.30
C ALA A 436 25.40 -4.74 -4.55
N TYR A 437 25.35 -3.50 -5.04
CA TYR A 437 26.54 -2.68 -5.28
C TYR A 437 27.32 -2.38 -3.99
N ILE A 438 26.63 -2.04 -2.90
CA ILE A 438 27.28 -1.78 -1.60
C ILE A 438 28.03 -3.03 -1.11
N LYS A 439 27.41 -4.20 -1.26
CA LYS A 439 28.02 -5.50 -0.93
C LYS A 439 29.23 -5.81 -1.82
N GLU A 440 29.13 -5.58 -3.12
CA GLU A 440 30.22 -5.74 -4.09
C GLU A 440 31.43 -4.85 -3.73
N LYS A 441 31.19 -3.63 -3.23
CA LYS A 441 32.24 -2.72 -2.74
C LYS A 441 32.77 -3.07 -1.34
N GLY A 442 32.41 -4.23 -0.79
CA GLY A 442 32.92 -4.73 0.49
C GLY A 442 32.32 -4.04 1.72
N HIS A 443 31.15 -3.40 1.57
CA HIS A 443 30.43 -2.75 2.66
C HIS A 443 29.14 -3.50 3.02
N ASN A 444 28.72 -3.41 4.28
CA ASN A 444 27.44 -3.96 4.74
C ASN A 444 26.43 -2.83 4.94
N LEU A 445 25.28 -2.90 4.24
CA LEU A 445 24.23 -1.89 4.34
C LEU A 445 23.67 -1.74 5.76
N ALA A 446 23.63 -2.83 6.53
CA ALA A 446 23.14 -2.83 7.91
C ALA A 446 23.93 -1.90 8.84
N ASP A 447 25.20 -1.61 8.51
CA ASP A 447 26.05 -0.72 9.29
C ASP A 447 25.57 0.74 9.27
N PHE A 448 24.79 1.12 8.27
CA PHE A 448 24.32 2.50 8.11
C PHE A 448 22.96 2.74 8.76
N SER A 449 22.31 1.71 9.31
CA SER A 449 20.97 1.80 9.92
C SER A 449 19.94 2.48 9.00
N ALA A 450 20.06 2.28 7.69
CA ALA A 450 19.23 2.95 6.69
C ALA A 450 17.81 2.38 6.65
N ILE A 451 16.83 3.22 6.33
CA ILE A 451 15.49 2.79 5.91
C ILE A 451 15.26 3.17 4.45
N GLY A 452 14.47 2.39 3.73
CA GLY A 452 14.03 2.70 2.38
C GLY A 452 12.64 3.34 2.38
N VAL A 453 12.43 4.36 1.55
CA VAL A 453 11.10 4.90 1.22
C VAL A 453 10.92 4.81 -0.29
N VAL A 454 10.03 3.93 -0.73
CA VAL A 454 9.82 3.66 -2.15
C VAL A 454 8.56 4.30 -2.71
N GLY A 455 8.58 4.63 -4.00
CA GLY A 455 7.44 5.25 -4.68
C GLY A 455 7.57 5.20 -6.20
N GLY A 456 6.52 5.61 -6.91
CA GLY A 456 6.45 5.61 -8.38
C GLY A 456 6.23 4.22 -9.01
N GLN A 457 6.54 3.15 -8.29
CA GLN A 457 6.26 1.75 -8.62
C GLN A 457 5.73 1.01 -7.40
N ALA A 458 4.93 -0.03 -7.63
CA ALA A 458 4.54 -0.96 -6.58
C ALA A 458 5.76 -1.76 -6.10
N ILE A 459 5.71 -2.24 -4.85
CA ILE A 459 6.69 -3.15 -4.26
C ILE A 459 5.96 -4.41 -3.78
N SER A 460 6.50 -5.59 -4.10
CA SER A 460 6.04 -6.87 -3.55
C SER A 460 6.57 -7.09 -2.14
N GLU A 461 5.89 -7.92 -1.34
CA GLU A 461 6.37 -8.27 0.00
C GLU A 461 7.67 -9.09 -0.07
N ALA A 462 7.86 -9.90 -1.11
CA ALA A 462 9.11 -10.61 -1.37
C ALA A 462 10.30 -9.65 -1.60
N MET A 463 10.14 -8.62 -2.45
CA MET A 463 11.16 -7.58 -2.63
C MET A 463 11.42 -6.81 -1.33
N ARG A 464 10.36 -6.52 -0.55
CA ARG A 464 10.49 -5.84 0.75
C ARG A 464 11.35 -6.67 1.71
N ASP A 465 11.07 -7.95 1.82
CA ASP A 465 11.80 -8.88 2.70
C ASP A 465 13.24 -9.08 2.24
N LEU A 466 13.48 -9.12 0.92
CA LEU A 466 14.83 -9.11 0.35
C LEU A 466 15.60 -7.86 0.78
N LEU A 467 15.05 -6.66 0.59
CA LEU A 467 15.73 -5.41 0.95
C LEU A 467 16.03 -5.32 2.45
N VAL A 468 15.11 -5.80 3.29
CA VAL A 468 15.35 -5.89 4.74
C VAL A 468 16.46 -6.90 5.05
N LYS A 469 16.47 -8.05 4.38
CA LYS A 469 17.53 -9.07 4.49
C LYS A 469 18.89 -8.54 4.07
N GLU A 470 18.95 -7.71 3.01
CA GLU A 470 20.17 -7.07 2.53
C GLU A 470 20.67 -5.93 3.45
N GLY A 471 19.91 -5.54 4.47
CA GLY A 471 20.39 -4.68 5.55
C GLY A 471 19.61 -3.40 5.79
N PHE A 472 18.54 -3.12 5.05
CA PHE A 472 17.63 -2.03 5.42
C PHE A 472 16.89 -2.36 6.74
N ASN A 473 16.77 -1.38 7.63
CA ASN A 473 16.01 -1.55 8.88
C ASN A 473 14.50 -1.68 8.63
N ALA A 474 13.99 -0.99 7.61
CA ALA A 474 12.59 -1.03 7.19
C ALA A 474 12.46 -0.48 5.78
N ILE A 475 11.41 -0.88 5.08
CA ILE A 475 11.02 -0.35 3.77
C ILE A 475 9.55 0.11 3.84
N TYR A 476 9.32 1.39 3.63
CA TYR A 476 7.98 2.00 3.55
C TYR A 476 7.68 2.39 2.12
N SER A 477 6.40 2.56 1.77
CA SER A 477 6.03 3.05 0.44
C SER A 477 5.04 4.22 0.49
N SER A 478 5.04 5.01 -0.59
CA SER A 478 4.18 6.17 -0.79
C SER A 478 3.49 6.08 -2.14
N TYR A 479 2.17 6.19 -2.15
CA TYR A 479 1.39 6.30 -3.37
C TYR A 479 1.30 7.76 -3.80
N GLY A 480 1.47 8.02 -5.09
CA GLY A 480 1.42 9.35 -5.66
C GLY A 480 1.27 9.33 -7.18
N ALA A 481 0.77 10.45 -7.72
CA ALA A 481 0.66 10.65 -9.16
C ALA A 481 1.00 12.11 -9.49
N SER A 482 1.78 12.34 -10.55
CA SER A 482 2.14 13.71 -10.99
C SER A 482 0.91 14.56 -11.32
N ASP A 483 -0.18 13.93 -11.76
CA ASP A 483 -1.45 14.59 -12.01
C ASP A 483 -2.09 15.20 -10.74
N LEU A 484 -1.74 14.67 -9.56
CA LEU A 484 -2.30 14.99 -8.24
C LEU A 484 -1.18 15.50 -7.29
N ASP A 485 -0.74 14.72 -6.29
CA ASP A 485 0.47 14.95 -5.48
C ASP A 485 1.32 13.68 -5.43
N ILE A 486 2.54 13.81 -4.90
CA ILE A 486 3.46 12.67 -4.70
C ILE A 486 3.15 11.82 -3.46
N ASN A 487 2.24 12.26 -2.58
CA ASN A 487 1.86 11.58 -1.34
C ASN A 487 0.34 11.60 -1.14
N LEU A 488 -0.35 10.73 -1.87
CA LEU A 488 -1.78 10.46 -1.74
C LEU A 488 -2.08 9.53 -0.55
N GLY A 489 -1.21 8.54 -0.34
CA GLY A 489 -1.36 7.55 0.71
C GLY A 489 0.00 6.99 1.13
N VAL A 490 0.08 6.56 2.38
CA VAL A 490 1.31 6.05 3.01
C VAL A 490 1.11 4.62 3.44
N GLU A 491 2.15 3.81 3.22
CA GLU A 491 2.25 2.44 3.70
C GLU A 491 3.39 2.36 4.71
N ALA A 492 3.05 2.08 5.95
CA ALA A 492 3.95 1.90 7.08
C ALA A 492 3.67 0.55 7.75
N GLU A 493 3.88 0.43 9.05
CA GLU A 493 3.81 -0.87 9.74
C GLU A 493 2.41 -1.54 9.67
N ASP A 494 1.34 -0.75 9.79
CA ASP A 494 -0.04 -1.25 9.85
C ASP A 494 -0.46 -1.84 8.49
N GLU A 495 -0.16 -1.14 7.40
CA GLU A 495 -0.51 -1.56 6.04
C GLU A 495 0.34 -2.72 5.55
N ILE A 496 1.64 -2.75 5.92
CA ILE A 496 2.52 -3.90 5.63
C ILE A 496 1.97 -5.15 6.33
N LEU A 497 1.53 -5.04 7.59
CA LEU A 497 0.90 -6.15 8.30
C LEU A 497 -0.36 -6.64 7.58
N ILE A 498 -1.22 -5.72 7.12
CA ILE A 498 -2.42 -6.07 6.34
C ILE A 498 -2.03 -6.85 5.08
N ARG A 499 -1.05 -6.36 4.30
CA ARG A 499 -0.61 -7.02 3.06
C ARG A 499 -0.03 -8.41 3.31
N LYS A 500 0.86 -8.56 4.30
CA LYS A 500 1.40 -9.88 4.69
C LYS A 500 0.32 -10.83 5.19
N SER A 501 -0.71 -10.29 5.85
CA SER A 501 -1.86 -11.08 6.31
C SER A 501 -2.69 -11.59 5.14
N ILE A 502 -2.93 -10.75 4.13
CA ILE A 502 -3.63 -11.13 2.89
C ILE A 502 -2.86 -12.21 2.13
N GLU A 503 -1.54 -12.03 1.97
CA GLU A 503 -0.69 -12.99 1.26
C GLU A 503 -0.72 -14.38 1.91
N LYS A 504 -0.73 -14.44 3.26
CA LYS A 504 -0.79 -15.69 4.01
C LYS A 504 -2.18 -16.31 4.10
N ASN A 505 -3.24 -15.57 3.76
CA ASN A 505 -4.62 -15.99 3.95
C ASN A 505 -5.45 -15.78 2.66
N PRO A 506 -5.47 -16.75 1.72
CA PRO A 506 -6.23 -16.64 0.48
C PRO A 506 -7.73 -16.41 0.68
N GLY A 507 -8.32 -16.88 1.77
CA GLY A 507 -9.71 -16.59 2.13
C GLY A 507 -9.94 -15.11 2.40
N LEU A 508 -9.00 -14.47 3.12
CA LEU A 508 -9.06 -13.05 3.46
C LEU A 508 -9.01 -12.19 2.19
N ALA A 509 -8.15 -12.55 1.23
CA ALA A 509 -8.09 -11.91 -0.08
C ALA A 509 -9.44 -11.97 -0.81
N ARG A 510 -10.04 -13.18 -0.89
CA ARG A 510 -11.33 -13.41 -1.54
C ARG A 510 -12.44 -12.58 -0.89
N GLU A 511 -12.49 -12.54 0.43
CA GLU A 511 -13.50 -11.76 1.16
C GLU A 511 -13.26 -10.25 1.13
N LEU A 512 -12.05 -9.75 0.83
CA LEU A 512 -11.82 -8.31 0.65
C LEU A 512 -12.19 -7.84 -0.75
N TYR A 513 -11.73 -8.57 -1.78
CA TYR A 513 -11.75 -8.04 -3.15
C TYR A 513 -12.14 -9.04 -4.23
N GLY A 514 -12.58 -10.24 -3.85
CA GLY A 514 -12.98 -11.31 -4.75
C GLY A 514 -11.80 -12.17 -5.21
N ALA A 515 -12.10 -13.17 -6.03
CA ALA A 515 -11.08 -13.96 -6.73
C ALA A 515 -10.37 -13.12 -7.83
N ASN A 516 -9.24 -13.64 -8.32
CA ASN A 516 -8.60 -13.22 -9.57
C ASN A 516 -7.99 -11.81 -9.53
N LYS A 517 -7.53 -11.43 -8.34
CA LYS A 517 -6.77 -10.22 -8.12
C LYS A 517 -5.54 -10.53 -7.28
N GLY A 518 -4.38 -10.10 -7.77
CA GLY A 518 -3.15 -10.17 -7.03
C GLY A 518 -3.17 -9.31 -5.77
N LEU A 519 -2.14 -9.45 -4.93
CA LEU A 519 -1.96 -8.67 -3.72
C LEU A 519 -1.87 -7.16 -4.06
N PRO A 520 -2.82 -6.32 -3.61
CA PRO A 520 -2.74 -4.88 -3.84
C PRO A 520 -1.69 -4.23 -2.94
N MET A 521 -1.23 -3.05 -3.34
CA MET A 521 -0.66 -2.09 -2.39
C MET A 521 -1.76 -1.59 -1.46
N VAL A 522 -1.44 -1.32 -0.20
CA VAL A 522 -2.40 -0.85 0.81
C VAL A 522 -1.87 0.43 1.44
N PHE A 523 -2.72 1.45 1.53
CA PHE A 523 -2.34 2.76 2.06
C PHE A 523 -3.43 3.31 2.97
N HIS A 524 -3.08 3.88 4.12
CA HIS A 524 -3.96 4.88 4.70
C HIS A 524 -3.86 6.17 3.87
N TYR A 525 -5.00 6.80 3.62
CA TYR A 525 -5.08 8.11 2.97
C TYR A 525 -5.96 9.07 3.76
N ASP A 526 -5.83 10.37 3.47
CA ASP A 526 -6.57 11.42 4.16
C ASP A 526 -7.75 11.94 3.30
N PRO A 527 -9.01 11.66 3.67
CA PRO A 527 -10.19 12.14 2.92
C PRO A 527 -10.32 13.66 2.84
N MET A 528 -9.71 14.41 3.76
CA MET A 528 -9.70 15.88 3.68
C MET A 528 -8.61 16.41 2.75
N ASN A 529 -7.67 15.56 2.29
CA ASN A 529 -6.72 15.87 1.22
C ASN A 529 -7.22 15.38 -0.16
N TYR A 530 -7.84 14.19 -0.19
CA TYR A 530 -8.43 13.60 -1.39
C TYR A 530 -9.72 12.88 -1.07
N HIS A 531 -10.77 13.19 -1.82
CA HIS A 531 -11.94 12.34 -1.87
C HIS A 531 -11.73 11.28 -2.96
N VAL A 532 -11.85 10.00 -2.58
CA VAL A 532 -11.62 8.86 -3.47
C VAL A 532 -12.91 8.06 -3.58
N GLU A 533 -13.30 7.79 -4.81
CA GLU A 533 -14.49 7.01 -5.17
C GLU A 533 -14.06 5.81 -6.02
N CYS A 534 -14.83 4.73 -5.97
CA CYS A 534 -14.81 3.68 -6.99
C CYS A 534 -15.99 3.89 -7.94
N LEU A 535 -15.82 3.59 -9.22
CA LEU A 535 -16.96 3.56 -10.15
C LEU A 535 -17.93 2.41 -9.80
N ASN A 536 -19.05 2.35 -10.51
CA ASN A 536 -20.06 1.30 -10.34
C ASN A 536 -19.94 0.25 -11.48
N ASP A 537 -20.74 -0.81 -11.38
CA ASP A 537 -20.99 -1.77 -12.45
C ASP A 537 -19.71 -2.45 -12.98
N ASP A 538 -19.51 -2.51 -14.30
CA ASP A 538 -18.37 -3.21 -14.93
C ASP A 538 -17.02 -2.55 -14.63
N GLU A 539 -17.01 -1.29 -14.17
CA GLU A 539 -15.81 -0.54 -13.81
C GLU A 539 -15.64 -0.40 -12.29
N LYS A 540 -16.28 -1.26 -11.49
CA LYS A 540 -16.35 -1.14 -10.03
C LYS A 540 -15.04 -1.02 -9.24
N ASP A 541 -13.91 -1.36 -9.88
CA ASP A 541 -12.58 -1.26 -9.31
C ASP A 541 -11.79 -0.05 -9.87
N SER A 542 -12.37 0.81 -10.70
CA SER A 542 -11.70 2.02 -11.18
C SER A 542 -11.69 3.10 -10.11
N LEU A 543 -10.50 3.58 -9.72
CA LEU A 543 -10.33 4.66 -8.74
C LEU A 543 -10.49 6.04 -9.38
N VAL A 544 -11.30 6.88 -8.74
CA VAL A 544 -11.58 8.25 -9.16
C VAL A 544 -11.30 9.21 -8.02
N PHE A 545 -10.57 10.29 -8.31
CA PHE A 545 -10.02 11.21 -7.31
C PHE A 545 -10.59 12.61 -7.46
N THR A 546 -11.01 13.22 -6.36
CA THR A 546 -11.27 14.66 -6.28
C THR A 546 -10.32 15.28 -5.27
N CYS A 547 -9.48 16.23 -5.74
CA CYS A 547 -8.65 17.03 -4.85
C CYS A 547 -9.54 17.92 -3.98
N THR A 548 -9.44 17.81 -2.66
CA THR A 548 -10.31 18.53 -1.71
C THR A 548 -9.71 19.82 -1.18
N ARG A 549 -8.41 20.06 -1.41
CA ARG A 549 -7.71 21.27 -0.94
C ARG A 549 -8.07 22.53 -1.73
N ASP A 550 -8.18 23.67 -1.05
CA ASP A 550 -8.56 24.97 -1.61
C ASP A 550 -7.40 25.81 -2.12
N ASP A 551 -6.17 25.33 -2.01
CA ASP A 551 -4.94 25.99 -2.45
C ASP A 551 -4.52 25.58 -3.86
N ARG A 552 -5.14 24.55 -4.44
CA ARG A 552 -4.85 24.11 -5.81
C ARG A 552 -5.32 25.14 -6.83
N SER A 553 -4.42 25.47 -7.76
CA SER A 553 -4.69 26.34 -8.90
C SER A 553 -5.43 25.61 -10.01
N SER A 554 -5.06 24.35 -10.25
CA SER A 554 -5.66 23.46 -11.24
C SER A 554 -6.41 22.35 -10.50
N ALA A 555 -7.71 22.54 -10.26
CA ALA A 555 -8.51 21.55 -9.54
C ALA A 555 -8.69 20.27 -10.37
N ARG A 556 -8.75 19.13 -9.68
CA ARG A 556 -9.00 17.82 -10.27
C ARG A 556 -10.26 17.29 -9.62
N ILE A 557 -11.36 17.27 -10.36
CA ILE A 557 -12.67 16.86 -9.88
C ILE A 557 -13.07 15.61 -10.64
N ARG A 558 -13.36 14.53 -9.90
CA ARG A 558 -13.62 13.20 -10.44
C ARG A 558 -12.62 12.79 -11.53
N TYR A 559 -11.35 12.93 -11.19
CA TYR A 559 -10.23 12.66 -12.05
C TYR A 559 -9.90 11.16 -12.05
N ASN A 560 -10.06 10.52 -13.20
CA ASN A 560 -9.69 9.13 -13.42
C ASN A 560 -8.20 9.05 -13.77
N LEU A 561 -7.43 8.45 -12.87
CA LEU A 561 -6.01 8.19 -13.08
C LEU A 561 -5.75 6.98 -14.00
N GLY A 562 -6.72 6.07 -14.13
CA GLY A 562 -6.56 4.76 -14.74
C GLY A 562 -6.08 3.68 -13.76
N ASP A 563 -5.89 4.02 -12.47
CA ASP A 563 -5.52 3.04 -11.44
C ASP A 563 -6.74 2.23 -11.00
N LYS A 564 -6.57 0.91 -10.90
CA LYS A 564 -7.56 -0.02 -10.33
C LYS A 564 -7.32 -0.17 -8.82
N GLY A 565 -8.40 -0.24 -8.04
CA GLY A 565 -8.36 -0.29 -6.59
C GLY A 565 -9.73 -0.31 -5.91
N ARG A 566 -9.71 -0.40 -4.58
CA ARG A 566 -10.88 -0.32 -3.69
C ARG A 566 -10.59 0.56 -2.49
N VAL A 567 -11.66 1.08 -1.89
CA VAL A 567 -11.59 1.88 -0.66
C VAL A 567 -12.39 1.20 0.44
N PHE A 568 -11.76 0.96 1.59
CA PHE A 568 -12.35 0.28 2.74
C PHE A 568 -12.35 1.19 3.97
N ALA A 569 -13.38 1.08 4.81
CA ALA A 569 -13.30 1.63 6.15
C ALA A 569 -12.31 0.81 6.99
N ALA A 570 -11.60 1.46 7.91
CA ALA A 570 -10.61 0.78 8.75
C ALA A 570 -11.27 -0.27 9.64
N SER A 571 -12.49 -0.02 10.13
CA SER A 571 -13.24 -0.98 10.96
C SER A 571 -13.63 -2.24 10.22
N ASP A 572 -13.94 -2.16 8.92
CA ASP A 572 -14.29 -3.33 8.12
C ASP A 572 -13.08 -4.25 7.91
N VAL A 573 -11.91 -3.67 7.60
CA VAL A 573 -10.66 -4.44 7.47
C VAL A 573 -10.26 -5.04 8.83
N GLN A 574 -10.35 -4.27 9.92
CA GLN A 574 -10.05 -4.79 11.26
C GLN A 574 -10.98 -5.94 11.68
N ALA A 575 -12.29 -5.82 11.43
CA ALA A 575 -13.24 -6.87 11.73
C ALA A 575 -12.94 -8.14 10.93
N LEU A 576 -12.59 -7.99 9.65
CA LEU A 576 -12.23 -9.12 8.81
C LEU A 576 -10.90 -9.76 9.25
N LEU A 577 -9.87 -8.98 9.60
CA LEU A 577 -8.64 -9.53 10.18
C LEU A 577 -8.92 -10.32 11.46
N ALA A 578 -9.72 -9.76 12.38
CA ALA A 578 -10.07 -10.43 13.63
C ALA A 578 -10.82 -11.75 13.40
N LYS A 579 -11.71 -11.81 12.39
CA LYS A 579 -12.37 -13.05 11.94
C LYS A 579 -11.36 -14.15 11.56
N TYR A 580 -10.23 -13.77 10.95
CA TYR A 580 -9.13 -14.67 10.59
C TYR A 580 -8.12 -14.90 11.74
N GLY A 581 -8.44 -14.48 12.98
CA GLY A 581 -7.57 -14.62 14.14
C GLY A 581 -6.41 -13.60 14.19
N ILE A 582 -6.48 -12.55 13.37
CA ILE A 582 -5.44 -11.52 13.26
C ILE A 582 -5.91 -10.26 13.99
N PHE A 583 -5.49 -10.12 15.24
CA PHE A 583 -5.92 -9.03 16.12
C PHE A 583 -4.98 -7.83 16.00
N HIS A 584 -5.25 -6.97 15.02
CA HIS A 584 -4.48 -5.76 14.76
C HIS A 584 -5.23 -4.50 15.22
N LYS A 585 -4.53 -3.59 15.92
CA LYS A 585 -5.05 -2.28 16.36
C LYS A 585 -4.29 -1.17 15.63
N PRO A 586 -4.84 -0.57 14.58
CA PRO A 586 -4.13 0.43 13.78
C PRO A 586 -3.92 1.73 14.58
N ARG A 587 -2.88 2.48 14.20
CA ARG A 587 -2.55 3.79 14.82
C ARG A 587 -3.56 4.88 14.48
N THR A 588 -4.34 4.69 13.42
CA THR A 588 -5.32 5.64 12.89
C THR A 588 -6.59 4.92 12.44
N ASN A 589 -7.69 5.65 12.35
CA ASN A 589 -8.96 5.18 11.78
C ASN A 589 -9.26 5.85 10.42
N LEU A 590 -8.23 6.38 9.76
CA LEU A 590 -8.35 6.82 8.37
C LEU A 590 -8.76 5.62 7.49
N PRO A 591 -9.49 5.84 6.38
CA PRO A 591 -9.82 4.77 5.46
C PRO A 591 -8.58 4.24 4.74
N LEU A 592 -8.70 3.01 4.24
CA LEU A 592 -7.66 2.28 3.53
C LEU A 592 -7.94 2.30 2.03
N LEU A 593 -6.92 2.62 1.25
CA LEU A 593 -6.90 2.57 -0.21
C LEU A 593 -6.09 1.35 -0.64
N PHE A 594 -6.74 0.43 -1.35
CA PHE A 594 -6.13 -0.74 -1.95
C PHE A 594 -5.91 -0.45 -3.43
N VAL A 595 -4.68 -0.57 -3.93
CA VAL A 595 -4.30 -0.17 -5.29
C VAL A 595 -3.59 -1.33 -6.00
N TRP A 596 -4.15 -1.77 -7.13
CA TRP A 596 -3.52 -2.74 -8.04
C TRP A 596 -2.68 -2.05 -9.13
N GLY A 597 -2.88 -0.75 -9.35
CA GLY A 597 -2.18 0.05 -10.36
C GLY A 597 -2.92 0.07 -11.71
N ARG A 598 -2.22 0.44 -12.78
CA ARG A 598 -2.75 0.49 -14.16
C ARG A 598 -2.10 -0.62 -14.96
N ASP A 599 -2.88 -1.36 -15.76
CA ASP A 599 -2.47 -2.27 -16.85
C ASP A 599 -1.04 -2.85 -16.70
N SER A 600 -0.75 -3.40 -15.52
CA SER A 600 0.40 -4.26 -15.22
C SER A 600 -0.02 -5.72 -15.20
N THR A 601 -1.25 -5.96 -15.67
CA THR A 601 -1.90 -7.26 -15.77
C THR A 601 -2.05 -7.55 -17.24
N VAL A 602 -1.63 -8.73 -17.65
CA VAL A 602 -1.85 -9.25 -19.00
C VAL A 602 -2.90 -10.35 -18.95
N VAL A 603 -3.55 -10.62 -20.06
CA VAL A 603 -4.57 -11.66 -20.15
C VAL A 603 -4.01 -12.85 -20.91
N PHE A 604 -4.13 -14.05 -20.34
CA PHE A 604 -3.83 -15.32 -21.00
C PHE A 604 -5.08 -16.19 -21.00
N ASN A 605 -5.67 -16.45 -22.18
CA ASN A 605 -6.90 -17.24 -22.32
C ASN A 605 -8.02 -16.83 -21.33
N GLY A 606 -8.16 -15.52 -21.06
CA GLY A 606 -9.13 -14.99 -20.09
C GLY A 606 -8.68 -14.98 -18.63
N ALA A 607 -7.53 -15.56 -18.28
CA ALA A 607 -6.91 -15.41 -16.96
C ALA A 607 -6.07 -14.13 -16.89
N ASN A 608 -6.31 -13.33 -15.85
CA ASN A 608 -5.54 -12.12 -15.55
C ASN A 608 -4.26 -12.48 -14.80
N LEU A 609 -3.10 -12.18 -15.37
CA LEU A 609 -1.78 -12.37 -14.78
C LEU A 609 -1.17 -11.03 -14.37
N ALA A 610 -1.03 -10.79 -13.07
CA ALA A 610 -0.48 -9.54 -12.56
C ALA A 610 1.06 -9.58 -12.50
N PHE A 611 1.72 -8.45 -12.78
CA PHE A 611 3.18 -8.36 -12.71
C PHE A 611 3.74 -8.71 -11.31
N THR A 612 3.01 -8.41 -10.25
CA THR A 612 3.40 -8.76 -8.88
C THR A 612 3.42 -10.27 -8.64
N GLU A 613 2.56 -11.03 -9.33
CA GLU A 613 2.54 -12.50 -9.28
C GLU A 613 3.76 -13.08 -10.03
N LEU A 614 4.10 -12.52 -11.18
CA LEU A 614 5.34 -12.85 -11.90
C LEU A 614 6.58 -12.59 -11.04
N GLU A 615 6.64 -11.44 -10.36
CA GLU A 615 7.73 -11.13 -9.45
C GLU A 615 7.84 -12.15 -8.29
N ARG A 616 6.70 -12.52 -7.69
CA ARG A 616 6.66 -13.52 -6.63
C ARG A 616 7.12 -14.89 -7.12
N ALA A 617 6.64 -15.33 -8.29
CA ALA A 617 6.98 -16.61 -8.89
C ALA A 617 8.48 -16.71 -9.16
N ILE A 618 9.07 -15.67 -9.78
CA ILE A 618 10.52 -15.60 -10.03
C ILE A 618 11.29 -15.66 -8.71
N THR A 619 10.84 -14.96 -7.66
CA THR A 619 11.54 -14.98 -6.36
C THR A 619 11.54 -16.36 -5.71
N ASP A 620 10.51 -17.18 -5.96
CA ASP A 620 10.45 -18.56 -5.47
C ASP A 620 11.30 -19.53 -6.30
N THR A 621 11.43 -19.28 -7.61
CA THR A 621 12.11 -20.18 -8.54
C THR A 621 13.59 -19.86 -8.73
N ASP A 622 13.95 -18.58 -8.63
CA ASP A 622 15.31 -18.06 -8.74
C ASP A 622 15.87 -17.74 -7.36
N THR A 623 16.26 -18.80 -6.63
CA THR A 623 16.79 -18.67 -5.27
C THR A 623 18.18 -18.05 -5.22
N GLU A 624 18.92 -18.12 -6.32
CA GLU A 624 20.27 -17.57 -6.46
C GLU A 624 20.25 -16.09 -6.91
N GLY A 625 19.11 -15.60 -7.38
CA GLY A 625 18.91 -14.21 -7.76
C GLY A 625 19.50 -13.86 -9.13
N THR A 626 19.61 -14.85 -10.03
CA THR A 626 20.19 -14.70 -11.37
C THR A 626 19.32 -13.87 -12.31
N ILE A 627 18.04 -13.64 -12.00
CA ILE A 627 17.13 -12.79 -12.76
C ILE A 627 17.11 -11.37 -12.17
N LEU A 628 17.60 -10.42 -12.97
CA LEU A 628 17.63 -9.01 -12.60
C LEU A 628 16.31 -8.30 -12.91
N LYS A 629 15.90 -8.29 -14.19
CA LYS A 629 14.69 -7.59 -14.65
C LYS A 629 13.71 -8.57 -15.27
N LYS A 630 12.44 -8.16 -15.30
CA LYS A 630 11.32 -8.97 -15.77
C LYS A 630 10.23 -8.11 -16.39
N ALA A 631 9.55 -8.60 -17.40
CA ALA A 631 8.39 -7.93 -17.98
C ALA A 631 7.48 -8.95 -18.66
N PHE A 632 6.22 -8.59 -18.83
CA PHE A 632 5.38 -9.24 -19.82
C PHE A 632 5.56 -8.56 -21.17
N TYR A 633 5.41 -9.32 -22.26
CA TYR A 633 5.31 -8.80 -23.62
C TYR A 633 4.09 -9.37 -24.30
N THR A 634 3.18 -8.51 -24.72
CA THR A 634 1.94 -8.89 -25.43
C THR A 634 1.98 -8.35 -26.85
N TYR A 635 1.68 -9.20 -27.83
CA TYR A 635 1.65 -8.82 -29.25
C TYR A 635 0.59 -9.62 -30.00
N GLN A 636 0.08 -9.06 -31.10
CA GLN A 636 -0.76 -9.81 -32.03
C GLN A 636 0.12 -10.58 -33.01
N ASP A 637 -0.11 -11.88 -33.10
CA ASP A 637 0.48 -12.73 -34.10
C ASP A 637 -0.02 -12.32 -35.50
N LEU A 638 0.90 -12.01 -36.41
CA LEU A 638 0.55 -11.43 -37.71
C LEU A 638 -0.20 -12.42 -38.63
N ASP A 639 0.02 -13.72 -38.43
CA ASP A 639 -0.55 -14.77 -39.27
C ASP A 639 -1.93 -15.23 -38.77
N SER A 640 -2.10 -15.37 -37.46
CA SER A 640 -3.35 -15.84 -36.84
C SER A 640 -4.24 -14.73 -36.28
N GLY A 641 -3.72 -13.52 -36.08
CA GLY A 641 -4.42 -12.42 -35.42
C GLY A 641 -4.66 -12.63 -33.91
N VAL A 642 -4.17 -13.75 -33.35
CA VAL A 642 -4.33 -14.10 -31.93
C VAL A 642 -3.33 -13.32 -31.09
N GLU A 643 -3.80 -12.79 -29.95
CA GLU A 643 -2.91 -12.18 -28.97
C GLU A 643 -2.02 -13.24 -28.31
N LYS A 644 -0.71 -13.00 -28.33
CA LYS A 644 0.33 -13.86 -27.74
C LYS A 644 0.95 -13.14 -26.55
N LEU A 645 1.36 -13.94 -25.57
CA LEU A 645 2.06 -13.51 -24.37
C LEU A 645 3.46 -14.14 -24.33
N GLU A 646 4.47 -13.33 -24.04
CA GLU A 646 5.79 -13.78 -23.58
C GLU A 646 6.11 -13.21 -22.20
N ILE A 647 6.97 -13.92 -21.47
CA ILE A 647 7.60 -13.46 -20.24
C ILE A 647 9.07 -13.19 -20.57
N TRP A 648 9.49 -11.94 -20.42
CA TRP A 648 10.86 -11.52 -20.68
C TRP A 648 11.64 -11.40 -19.37
N LEU A 649 12.80 -12.05 -19.30
CA LEU A 649 13.68 -12.11 -18.13
C LEU A 649 15.09 -11.66 -18.54
N GLU A 650 15.62 -10.64 -17.86
CA GLU A 650 17.01 -10.19 -18.03
C GLU A 650 17.86 -10.77 -16.92
N LEU A 651 18.94 -11.44 -17.31
CA LEU A 651 19.89 -12.06 -16.40
C LEU A 651 20.78 -11.02 -15.70
N ASP A 652 21.25 -11.37 -14.51
CA ASP A 652 22.27 -10.61 -13.78
C ASP A 652 23.65 -10.74 -14.46
N GLU A 653 24.58 -9.89 -14.05
CA GLU A 653 25.92 -9.83 -14.63
C GLU A 653 26.70 -11.13 -14.40
N GLY A 654 27.26 -11.70 -15.47
CA GLY A 654 28.05 -12.94 -15.42
C GLY A 654 27.24 -14.24 -15.50
N VAL A 655 25.91 -14.18 -15.56
CA VAL A 655 25.04 -15.36 -15.71
C VAL A 655 24.92 -15.72 -17.20
N GLU A 656 25.17 -16.98 -17.54
CA GLU A 656 25.10 -17.46 -18.92
C GLU A 656 23.69 -17.98 -19.27
N LEU A 657 23.25 -17.73 -20.50
CA LEU A 657 21.92 -18.17 -20.99
C LEU A 657 21.74 -19.71 -20.95
N ALA A 658 22.84 -20.46 -20.93
CA ALA A 658 22.82 -21.92 -20.84
C ALA A 658 22.32 -22.43 -19.48
N GLU A 659 22.53 -21.67 -18.40
CA GLU A 659 22.09 -22.01 -17.03
C GLU A 659 20.56 -21.92 -16.90
N HIS A 660 19.91 -21.23 -17.82
CA HIS A 660 18.46 -21.07 -17.87
C HIS A 660 17.87 -21.84 -19.06
N GLY A 661 17.14 -22.90 -18.74
CA GLY A 661 16.59 -23.85 -19.71
C GLY A 661 15.10 -24.13 -19.52
N GLU A 662 14.67 -25.26 -20.07
CA GLU A 662 13.29 -25.74 -19.96
C GLU A 662 12.88 -25.98 -18.50
N ASP A 663 13.77 -26.51 -17.66
CA ASP A 663 13.49 -26.77 -16.24
C ASP A 663 13.10 -25.50 -15.47
N TYR A 664 13.86 -24.41 -15.66
CA TYR A 664 13.53 -23.12 -15.05
C TYR A 664 12.17 -22.61 -15.55
N ALA A 665 11.93 -22.71 -16.86
CA ALA A 665 10.69 -22.29 -17.48
C ALA A 665 9.48 -23.08 -16.95
N GLN A 666 9.62 -24.40 -16.80
CA GLN A 666 8.60 -25.27 -16.21
C GLN A 666 8.31 -24.89 -14.76
N ASN A 667 9.36 -24.71 -13.95
CA ASN A 667 9.21 -24.30 -12.55
C ASN A 667 8.53 -22.93 -12.40
N LEU A 668 8.88 -21.97 -13.27
CA LEU A 668 8.23 -20.66 -13.28
C LEU A 668 6.75 -20.75 -13.63
N MET A 669 6.38 -21.51 -14.66
CA MET A 669 4.97 -21.70 -15.04
C MET A 669 4.19 -22.45 -13.97
N ALA A 670 4.75 -23.53 -13.41
CA ALA A 670 4.14 -24.25 -12.31
C ALA A 670 3.91 -23.33 -11.11
N ARG A 671 4.89 -22.49 -10.76
CA ARG A 671 4.74 -21.56 -9.64
C ARG A 671 3.71 -20.46 -9.91
N LEU A 672 3.66 -19.92 -11.12
CA LEU A 672 2.59 -19.01 -11.54
C LEU A 672 1.20 -19.65 -11.41
N ALA A 673 1.07 -20.92 -11.78
CA ALA A 673 -0.18 -21.67 -11.63
C ALA A 673 -0.57 -21.88 -10.14
N VAL A 674 0.41 -22.05 -9.24
CA VAL A 674 0.13 -22.09 -7.79
C VAL A 674 -0.38 -20.76 -7.28
N LEU A 675 0.24 -19.65 -7.70
CA LEU A 675 -0.10 -18.31 -7.24
C LEU A 675 -1.42 -17.82 -7.83
N ASN A 676 -1.77 -18.25 -9.04
CA ASN A 676 -2.94 -17.79 -9.79
C ASN A 676 -3.82 -18.98 -10.21
N GLN A 677 -4.91 -19.18 -9.46
CA GLN A 677 -5.83 -20.31 -9.67
C GLN A 677 -6.54 -20.28 -11.02
N ASP A 678 -6.80 -19.10 -11.58
CA ASP A 678 -7.43 -18.97 -12.89
C ASP A 678 -6.45 -19.31 -14.01
N PHE A 679 -5.21 -18.87 -13.88
CA PHE A 679 -4.15 -19.31 -14.78
C PHE A 679 -3.99 -20.82 -14.72
N ARG A 680 -3.98 -21.43 -13.53
CA ARG A 680 -3.99 -22.89 -13.37
C ARG A 680 -5.18 -23.54 -14.09
N TYR A 681 -6.39 -23.01 -13.91
CA TYR A 681 -7.58 -23.53 -14.56
C TYR A 681 -7.49 -23.44 -16.09
N GLN A 682 -6.99 -22.32 -16.61
CA GLN A 682 -6.78 -22.17 -18.05
C GLN A 682 -5.74 -23.17 -18.57
N LEU A 683 -4.63 -23.39 -17.84
CA LEU A 683 -3.65 -24.41 -18.19
C LEU A 683 -4.24 -25.81 -18.18
N ASP A 684 -5.03 -26.16 -17.16
CA ASP A 684 -5.70 -27.47 -17.01
C ASP A 684 -6.72 -27.74 -18.14
N SER A 685 -7.27 -26.68 -18.74
CA SER A 685 -8.18 -26.78 -19.89
C SER A 685 -7.48 -26.99 -21.24
N LEU A 686 -6.16 -26.86 -21.31
CA LEU A 686 -5.38 -27.07 -22.54
C LEU A 686 -5.09 -28.56 -22.76
N GLU A 687 -5.00 -28.97 -24.02
CA GLU A 687 -4.54 -30.31 -24.38
C GLU A 687 -3.04 -30.47 -24.07
N ASP A 688 -2.64 -31.66 -23.61
CA ASP A 688 -1.22 -32.00 -23.42
C ASP A 688 -0.45 -31.77 -24.74
N GLY A 689 0.71 -31.11 -24.65
CA GLY A 689 1.49 -30.69 -25.80
C GLY A 689 1.19 -29.27 -26.30
N THR A 690 0.13 -28.61 -25.83
CA THR A 690 -0.17 -27.21 -26.22
C THR A 690 0.96 -26.29 -25.80
N ALA A 691 1.46 -25.45 -26.72
CA ALA A 691 2.54 -24.51 -26.39
C ALA A 691 2.06 -23.42 -25.41
N LEU A 692 2.77 -23.28 -24.30
CA LEU A 692 2.55 -22.24 -23.29
C LEU A 692 3.26 -20.91 -23.67
N PRO A 693 3.00 -19.81 -22.95
CA PRO A 693 3.69 -18.53 -23.18
C PRO A 693 5.21 -18.70 -23.18
N VAL A 694 5.89 -18.05 -24.13
CA VAL A 694 7.35 -18.13 -24.28
C VAL A 694 8.01 -17.46 -23.09
N ILE A 695 9.01 -18.12 -22.48
CA ILE A 695 9.90 -17.49 -21.51
C ILE A 695 11.19 -17.14 -22.23
N ARG A 696 11.49 -15.86 -22.31
CA ARG A 696 12.63 -15.33 -23.07
C ARG A 696 13.67 -14.75 -22.12
N PHE A 697 14.87 -15.30 -22.18
CA PHE A 697 16.03 -14.84 -21.41
C PHE A 697 16.89 -13.91 -22.24
N PHE A 698 17.36 -12.83 -21.64
CA PHE A 698 18.28 -11.87 -22.23
C PHE A 698 19.55 -11.80 -21.40
N LYS A 699 20.71 -11.77 -22.06
CA LYS A 699 21.95 -11.37 -21.38
C LYS A 699 21.81 -9.95 -20.83
N ARG A 700 22.57 -9.69 -19.79
CA ARG A 700 22.63 -8.38 -19.14
C ARG A 700 22.87 -7.27 -20.18
N HIS A 701 22.07 -6.20 -20.11
CA HIS A 701 22.09 -5.04 -21.02
C HIS A 701 21.62 -5.28 -22.47
N MET A 702 21.17 -6.49 -22.82
CA MET A 702 20.72 -6.83 -24.18
C MET A 702 19.21 -6.81 -24.35
N SER A 703 18.44 -6.57 -23.28
CA SER A 703 16.99 -6.54 -23.34
C SER A 703 16.47 -5.11 -23.55
N PRO A 704 15.25 -4.93 -24.09
CA PRO A 704 14.60 -3.62 -24.13
C PRO A 704 14.18 -3.17 -22.72
N ILE A 705 14.17 -4.07 -21.74
CA ILE A 705 14.01 -3.77 -20.31
C ILE A 705 15.29 -3.07 -19.77
N SER A 706 16.45 -3.29 -20.42
CA SER A 706 17.72 -2.66 -20.05
C SER A 706 17.70 -1.13 -20.27
N GLU A 707 17.00 -0.64 -21.30
CA GLU A 707 16.99 0.78 -21.71
C GLU A 707 16.31 1.72 -20.71
N ALA A 708 15.59 1.19 -19.73
CA ALA A 708 15.36 1.91 -18.49
C ALA A 708 16.66 1.88 -17.66
N GLY A 709 17.64 2.69 -18.04
CA GLY A 709 18.80 2.99 -17.19
C GLY A 709 18.31 3.36 -15.79
N GLY A 710 19.11 3.11 -14.74
CA GLY A 710 18.71 3.18 -13.31
C GLY A 710 18.01 4.48 -12.86
N HIS A 711 17.95 5.50 -13.71
CA HIS A 711 17.17 6.72 -13.56
C HIS A 711 15.68 6.61 -13.96
N ARG A 712 15.14 5.50 -14.47
CA ARG A 712 13.73 5.42 -14.94
C ARG A 712 12.95 4.25 -14.35
N LYS A 713 11.63 4.46 -14.20
CA LYS A 713 10.63 3.43 -13.89
C LYS A 713 10.70 2.32 -14.95
N GLN A 714 10.87 1.07 -14.52
CA GLN A 714 10.79 -0.11 -15.38
C GLN A 714 9.37 -0.24 -15.97
N VAL A 715 9.30 -0.52 -17.27
CA VAL A 715 8.08 -0.90 -17.98
C VAL A 715 7.75 -2.35 -17.64
N LEU A 716 6.52 -2.61 -17.18
CA LEU A 716 6.12 -3.92 -16.64
C LEU A 716 5.44 -4.80 -17.70
N VAL A 717 4.77 -4.17 -18.65
CA VAL A 717 4.11 -4.80 -19.80
C VAL A 717 4.56 -4.03 -21.04
N PHE A 718 5.17 -4.75 -21.97
CA PHE A 718 5.55 -4.23 -23.27
C PHE A 718 4.51 -4.63 -24.32
N GLN A 719 4.21 -3.70 -25.19
CA GLN A 719 3.52 -3.88 -26.46
C GLN A 719 4.41 -3.34 -27.57
N LYS A 720 4.02 -3.53 -28.83
CA LYS A 720 4.80 -3.07 -29.99
C LYS A 720 5.11 -1.57 -29.92
N GLU A 721 4.20 -0.79 -29.36
CA GLU A 721 4.29 0.66 -29.18
C GLU A 721 5.28 1.07 -28.08
N ASN A 722 5.65 0.15 -27.19
CA ASN A 722 6.63 0.39 -26.12
C ASN A 722 8.06 0.09 -26.54
N LEU A 723 8.26 -0.52 -27.71
CA LEU A 723 9.57 -0.87 -28.23
C LEU A 723 10.15 0.29 -29.05
N PRO A 724 11.50 0.44 -29.08
CA PRO A 724 12.15 1.35 -30.01
C PRO A 724 11.67 1.13 -31.45
N GLU A 725 11.59 2.19 -32.23
CA GLU A 725 11.17 2.10 -33.63
C GLU A 725 12.13 1.19 -34.41
N GLY A 726 11.59 0.14 -35.03
CA GLY A 726 12.40 -0.87 -35.73
C GLY A 726 13.15 -1.85 -34.82
N TYR A 727 12.81 -1.93 -33.53
CA TYR A 727 13.44 -2.89 -32.60
C TYR A 727 13.37 -4.33 -33.12
N GLN A 728 14.50 -5.01 -33.08
CA GLN A 728 14.64 -6.43 -33.36
C GLN A 728 15.20 -7.14 -32.13
N LEU A 729 14.78 -8.39 -31.91
CA LEU A 729 15.31 -9.20 -30.84
C LEU A 729 16.82 -9.43 -31.06
N PRO A 730 17.64 -9.47 -29.99
CA PRO A 730 19.06 -9.79 -30.10
C PRO A 730 19.29 -11.19 -30.68
N GLY A 731 20.49 -11.42 -31.23
CA GLY A 731 20.92 -12.73 -31.72
C GLY A 731 20.93 -13.81 -30.64
N GLU A 732 21.01 -15.08 -31.07
CA GLU A 732 20.92 -16.25 -30.19
C GLU A 732 22.02 -16.29 -29.10
N GLU A 733 23.17 -15.64 -29.34
CA GLU A 733 24.22 -15.52 -28.32
C GLU A 733 23.85 -14.59 -27.15
N ASN A 734 22.85 -13.73 -27.35
CA ASN A 734 22.43 -12.67 -26.41
C ASN A 734 20.98 -12.82 -25.93
N CYS A 735 20.19 -13.66 -26.58
CA CYS A 735 18.77 -13.88 -26.28
C CYS A 735 18.37 -15.34 -26.56
N LYS A 736 17.68 -15.98 -25.62
CA LYS A 736 17.20 -17.37 -25.74
C LYS A 736 15.70 -17.44 -25.43
N ALA A 737 14.91 -17.91 -26.39
CA ALA A 737 13.50 -18.23 -26.18
C ALA A 737 13.33 -19.70 -25.78
N VAL A 738 12.67 -19.92 -24.66
CA VAL A 738 12.31 -21.25 -24.15
C VAL A 738 10.80 -21.42 -24.31
N ARG A 739 10.42 -22.49 -25.00
CA ARG A 739 9.02 -22.90 -25.21
C ARG A 739 8.81 -24.18 -24.45
N ILE A 740 7.81 -24.20 -23.59
CA ILE A 740 7.45 -25.39 -22.82
C ILE A 740 6.04 -25.83 -23.23
N PRO A 741 5.84 -27.14 -23.51
CA PRO A 741 4.52 -27.66 -23.76
C PRO A 741 3.74 -27.77 -22.45
N MET A 742 2.43 -27.71 -22.56
CA MET A 742 1.56 -28.10 -21.47
C MET A 742 1.71 -29.59 -21.19
N SER A 743 1.84 -29.96 -19.93
CA SER A 743 1.79 -31.34 -19.47
C SER A 743 1.10 -31.41 -18.11
N ARG A 744 0.43 -32.52 -17.82
CA ARG A 744 -0.14 -32.77 -16.47
C ARG A 744 0.92 -32.72 -15.37
N GLU A 745 2.14 -33.18 -15.66
CA GLU A 745 3.28 -33.12 -14.73
C GLU A 745 3.65 -31.68 -14.32
N LEU A 746 3.46 -30.69 -15.20
CA LEU A 746 3.65 -29.26 -14.89
C LEU A 746 2.63 -28.78 -13.84
N LEU A 747 1.41 -29.32 -13.84
CA LEU A 747 0.39 -29.01 -12.85
C LEU A 747 0.52 -29.81 -11.55
N ASP A 748 1.15 -30.98 -11.60
CA ASP A 748 1.36 -31.85 -10.45
C ASP A 748 2.62 -31.47 -9.64
N SER A 749 3.70 -31.06 -10.32
CA SER A 749 4.92 -30.51 -9.69
C SER A 749 4.66 -29.24 -8.86
N ALA A 750 3.64 -28.46 -9.22
CA ALA A 750 3.11 -27.35 -8.45
C ALA A 750 2.63 -27.72 -7.03
N THR A 751 2.33 -29.00 -6.78
CA THR A 751 1.82 -29.51 -5.49
C THR A 751 2.91 -30.07 -4.57
N LEU A 752 4.08 -30.42 -5.12
CA LEU A 752 5.18 -31.08 -4.39
C LEU A 752 6.15 -30.11 -3.70
N ASN A 753 6.25 -28.86 -4.18
CA ASN A 753 7.13 -27.82 -3.59
C ASN A 753 6.45 -27.00 -2.46
N LEU A 754 5.42 -27.55 -1.81
CA LEU A 754 4.71 -26.95 -0.67
C LEU A 754 5.09 -27.59 0.68
N GLN A 755 6.04 -28.53 0.72
CA GLN A 755 6.59 -29.12 1.95
C GLN A 755 7.80 -28.35 2.48
#